data_AF-A0A1X4ID62-F1
#
_entry.id   AF-A0A1X4ID62-F1
#
_cell.length_a   1.000
_cell.length_b   1.000
_cell.length_c   1.000
_cell.angle_alpha   90.00
_cell.angle_beta   90.00
_cell.angle_gamma   90.00
#
_symmetry.space_group_name_H-M   'P 1'
#
loop_
_entity.id
_entity.type
_entity.pdbx_description
1 polymer ?
#
loop_
_entity_poly.entity_id
_entity_poly.type
_entity_poly.pdbx_seq_one_letter_code
_entity_poly.pdbx_strand_id
1 'polypeptide(L)'
;MTASEPLTARAGTAALDDHGVVAALGGLVDGTGYWSGKGALAGIERTGRYLAGRGEQGEEPGRAGEGSWSRFIGRIGAVALRAAVEPTRDERRRRLLALLEIWADSPFADPRARIRTGLVRMAEGGPEAVRDERGAAVAVGWAPGGLRKFVDLRAGEADPPGLGTVEEVTDVPRGGWGDAGQVRRLVDLVRERGPVPWDLDAVAGLRDGTGMGRAAASLALAGMVSGGYLPHLDDRERRIHRLKVAEIEDGVREPGRTSPLDRLDLMAAVLPEDPAELWEPQGMRAVAERIAHAWRERYGRRTVVPERTFGTVIELNPSRLSAGRFCAAFTDHASIRGLGSDLDTWIRNSDFRPFPTAAGEWDLLDFEDTLRAVVPNLFRVYAELPAGDPVRAGAPGLVRALRERLNHPGLLLDAGNLSRTVGDGVADVRDRFGSRPYAGPEPLDVANVDDGLTVVVDGGVDRTGTRFRPKLYFRPAFYGDDERSRTLLEARAGSRYDPDVELVEWLRGPVCERIVERIGDPALPPGTYETNPVFSAPDVLGRAARGLGVDEDAAALYLQLLTLYAPSDRNVRTWNGWKAPRHREAADVLVEHGLAVEDRRARAGRRLFLPGEWIHAGKPYQPMEAWKAELLGLERSYNGRLENPPPLPTRTLPELFARAWELVEGGRGPSV
;
A
#
# COMPACT_ATOMS: atom_id res chain seq x y z
N MET A 1 -25.91 -24.71 35.05
CA MET A 1 -26.74 -23.60 35.58
C MET A 1 -26.06 -23.07 36.83
N THR A 2 -25.22 -22.05 36.67
CA THR A 2 -25.02 -20.95 37.62
C THR A 2 -24.45 -19.80 36.79
N ALA A 3 -25.18 -18.69 36.76
CA ALA A 3 -24.81 -17.49 36.04
C ALA A 3 -23.68 -16.80 36.82
N SER A 4 -22.44 -16.88 36.33
CA SER A 4 -21.44 -15.88 36.70
C SER A 4 -21.66 -14.68 35.80
N GLU A 5 -22.32 -13.67 36.37
CA GLU A 5 -22.45 -12.34 35.79
C GLU A 5 -21.07 -11.73 35.47
N PRO A 6 -20.96 -10.91 34.41
CA PRO A 6 -19.74 -10.17 34.13
C PRO A 6 -19.58 -9.08 35.20
N LEU A 7 -18.74 -9.32 36.20
CA LEU A 7 -18.34 -8.29 37.17
C LEU A 7 -17.36 -7.32 36.50
N THR A 8 -17.90 -6.40 35.71
CA THR A 8 -17.33 -5.04 35.57
C THR A 8 -17.97 -4.18 36.66
N ALA A 9 -17.24 -3.27 37.29
CA ALA A 9 -17.82 -2.41 38.33
C ALA A 9 -18.84 -1.37 37.78
N ARG A 10 -19.06 -1.35 36.46
CA ARG A 10 -19.90 -0.38 35.75
C ARG A 10 -21.05 -1.06 35.00
N ALA A 11 -22.28 -0.82 35.44
CA ALA A 11 -23.49 -1.34 34.80
C ALA A 11 -23.59 -1.00 33.29
N GLY A 12 -23.06 0.15 32.86
CA GLY A 12 -23.03 0.56 31.45
C GLY A 12 -22.02 -0.20 30.58
N THR A 13 -20.92 -0.70 31.17
CA THR A 13 -19.91 -1.52 30.50
C THR A 13 -20.34 -2.98 30.42
N ALA A 14 -20.99 -3.50 31.47
CA ALA A 14 -21.56 -4.84 31.50
C ALA A 14 -22.62 -5.09 30.40
N ALA A 15 -23.25 -4.03 29.90
CA ALA A 15 -24.25 -4.07 28.85
C ALA A 15 -23.68 -4.00 27.42
N LEU A 16 -22.38 -3.71 27.26
CA LEU A 16 -21.73 -3.65 25.95
C LEU A 16 -21.27 -5.04 25.52
N ASP A 17 -21.70 -5.48 24.35
CA ASP A 17 -21.17 -6.69 23.73
C ASP A 17 -19.71 -6.45 23.29
N ASP A 18 -18.79 -7.24 23.85
CA ASP A 18 -17.36 -7.20 23.57
C ASP A 18 -17.01 -7.65 22.15
N HIS A 19 -17.92 -8.34 21.44
CA HIS A 19 -17.68 -8.79 20.06
C HIS A 19 -17.32 -7.64 19.09
N GLY A 20 -17.77 -6.41 19.38
CA GLY A 20 -17.49 -5.24 18.55
C GLY A 20 -16.23 -4.44 18.91
N VAL A 21 -15.52 -4.77 20.00
CA VAL A 21 -14.34 -4.00 20.46
C VAL A 21 -13.19 -4.07 19.47
N VAL A 22 -12.93 -5.26 18.90
CA VAL A 22 -11.91 -5.45 17.84
C VAL A 22 -12.19 -4.58 16.64
N ALA A 23 -13.45 -4.54 16.20
CA ALA A 23 -13.84 -3.71 15.07
C ALA A 23 -13.67 -2.21 15.36
N ALA A 24 -13.87 -1.78 16.61
CA ALA A 24 -13.66 -0.39 17.03
C ALA A 24 -12.17 -0.02 17.11
N LEU A 25 -11.33 -0.95 17.56
CA LEU A 25 -9.87 -0.81 17.67
C LEU A 25 -9.12 -1.21 16.38
N GLY A 26 -9.84 -1.58 15.33
CA GLY A 26 -9.29 -2.06 14.07
C GLY A 26 -8.13 -1.18 13.58
N GLY A 27 -7.00 -1.82 13.32
CA GLY A 27 -5.79 -1.15 12.85
C GLY A 27 -4.93 -0.43 13.89
N LEU A 28 -5.35 -0.38 15.16
CA LEU A 28 -4.54 0.03 16.33
C LEU A 28 -4.04 -1.17 17.16
N VAL A 29 -4.59 -2.36 16.90
CA VAL A 29 -4.22 -3.65 17.51
C VAL A 29 -3.80 -4.63 16.42
N ASP A 30 -3.04 -5.67 16.78
CA ASP A 30 -2.75 -6.77 15.84
C ASP A 30 -4.04 -7.60 15.65
N GLY A 31 -4.25 -8.13 14.43
CA GLY A 31 -5.50 -8.78 14.02
C GLY A 31 -5.91 -10.02 14.82
N THR A 32 -7.19 -10.41 14.67
CA THR A 32 -7.90 -11.68 15.02
C THR A 32 -7.48 -12.54 16.22
N GLY A 33 -6.81 -12.03 17.25
CA GLY A 33 -6.74 -12.75 18.52
C GLY A 33 -8.14 -13.19 18.99
N TYR A 34 -8.23 -14.22 19.83
CA TYR A 34 -9.49 -14.62 20.47
C TYR A 34 -9.95 -13.50 21.44
N TRP A 35 -10.53 -12.44 20.88
CA TRP A 35 -11.35 -11.46 21.59
C TRP A 35 -12.79 -11.98 21.78
N SER A 36 -13.04 -13.24 21.42
CA SER A 36 -14.33 -13.92 21.57
C SER A 36 -14.43 -14.50 22.99
N GLY A 37 -14.91 -13.66 23.88
CA GLY A 37 -15.24 -14.02 25.25
C GLY A 37 -15.89 -12.81 25.90
N LYS A 38 -16.94 -13.03 26.69
CA LYS A 38 -17.49 -11.99 27.57
C LYS A 38 -16.34 -11.51 28.48
N GLY A 39 -15.86 -10.29 28.32
CA GLY A 39 -14.95 -9.64 29.25
C GLY A 39 -13.57 -9.18 28.74
N ALA A 40 -13.40 -8.73 27.49
CA ALA A 40 -12.16 -8.09 27.03
C ALA A 40 -11.94 -6.73 27.72
N LEU A 41 -12.95 -5.86 27.71
CA LEU A 41 -12.92 -4.61 28.49
C LEU A 41 -12.80 -4.91 29.99
N ALA A 42 -13.56 -5.90 30.47
CA ALA A 42 -13.47 -6.36 31.86
C ALA A 42 -12.09 -6.90 32.23
N GLY A 43 -11.38 -7.57 31.31
CA GLY A 43 -10.03 -8.07 31.52
C GLY A 43 -8.99 -6.94 31.62
N ILE A 44 -9.15 -5.89 30.81
CA ILE A 44 -8.33 -4.67 30.94
C ILE A 44 -8.61 -4.00 32.29
N GLU A 45 -9.88 -3.88 32.67
CA GLU A 45 -10.31 -3.30 33.96
C GLU A 45 -9.73 -4.08 35.15
N ARG A 46 -9.91 -5.41 35.17
CA ARG A 46 -9.35 -6.29 36.21
C ARG A 46 -7.83 -6.26 36.24
N THR A 47 -7.16 -6.19 35.09
CA THR A 47 -5.70 -6.01 35.05
C THR A 47 -5.29 -4.70 35.71
N GLY A 48 -5.96 -3.59 35.39
CA GLY A 48 -5.71 -2.28 36.02
C GLY A 48 -5.96 -2.30 37.53
N ARG A 49 -7.08 -2.88 37.98
CA ARG A 49 -7.43 -3.04 39.40
C ARG A 49 -6.43 -3.91 40.13
N TYR A 50 -6.05 -5.04 39.54
CA TYR A 50 -5.05 -5.94 40.09
C TYR A 50 -3.73 -5.21 40.24
N LEU A 51 -3.24 -4.49 39.22
CA LEU A 51 -2.01 -3.68 39.27
C LEU A 51 -2.09 -2.52 40.27
N ALA A 52 -3.27 -1.97 40.53
CA ALA A 52 -3.46 -0.94 41.56
C ALA A 52 -3.60 -1.50 42.99
N GLY A 53 -3.69 -2.83 43.17
CA GLY A 53 -3.99 -3.45 44.46
C GLY A 53 -5.43 -3.22 44.94
N ARG A 54 -6.36 -2.98 44.01
CA ARG A 54 -7.77 -2.65 44.27
C ARG A 54 -8.77 -3.79 43.98
N GLY A 55 -8.28 -4.98 43.61
CA GLY A 55 -9.11 -6.16 43.31
C GLY A 55 -9.57 -6.93 44.55
N GLU A 56 -10.60 -7.77 44.40
CA GLU A 56 -11.04 -8.68 45.47
C GLU A 56 -10.05 -9.84 45.66
N GLN A 57 -10.01 -10.44 46.87
CA GLN A 57 -9.15 -11.60 47.11
C GLN A 57 -9.57 -12.77 46.22
N GLY A 58 -8.65 -13.24 45.37
CA GLY A 58 -8.90 -14.31 44.39
C GLY A 58 -9.41 -13.83 43.03
N GLU A 59 -9.56 -12.52 42.81
CA GLU A 59 -9.93 -11.94 41.52
C GLU A 59 -8.70 -11.94 40.57
N GLU A 60 -8.66 -12.87 39.63
CA GLU A 60 -7.61 -12.91 38.62
C GLU A 60 -7.82 -11.84 37.53
N PRO A 61 -6.73 -11.19 37.03
CA PRO A 61 -6.80 -10.17 35.96
C PRO A 61 -7.60 -10.60 34.72
N GLY A 62 -7.66 -11.91 34.45
CA GLY A 62 -8.30 -12.49 33.27
C GLY A 62 -7.61 -12.09 31.96
N ARG A 63 -8.08 -12.65 30.83
CA ARG A 63 -7.44 -12.45 29.52
C ARG A 63 -8.22 -11.44 28.69
N ALA A 64 -7.53 -10.44 28.15
CA ALA A 64 -8.08 -9.44 27.22
C ALA A 64 -7.44 -9.58 25.84
N GLY A 65 -8.13 -10.30 24.95
CA GLY A 65 -7.68 -10.58 23.58
C GLY A 65 -6.30 -11.25 23.53
N GLU A 66 -5.48 -10.82 22.58
CA GLU A 66 -4.08 -11.25 22.41
C GLU A 66 -3.05 -10.32 23.09
N GLY A 67 -3.50 -9.39 23.94
CA GLY A 67 -2.61 -8.53 24.72
C GLY A 67 -2.00 -7.34 23.98
N SER A 68 -2.34 -7.09 22.70
CA SER A 68 -1.88 -5.91 21.94
C SER A 68 -2.36 -4.57 22.49
N TRP A 69 -3.41 -4.57 23.33
CA TRP A 69 -3.91 -3.36 24.00
C TRP A 69 -2.87 -2.73 24.95
N SER A 70 -1.87 -3.48 25.43
CA SER A 70 -0.82 -2.93 26.31
C SER A 70 0.01 -1.83 25.62
N ARG A 71 0.04 -1.80 24.29
CA ARG A 71 0.70 -0.73 23.51
C ARG A 71 0.05 0.64 23.67
N PHE A 72 -1.20 0.72 24.14
CA PHE A 72 -1.87 1.99 24.40
C PHE A 72 -1.33 2.70 25.64
N ILE A 73 -0.53 2.03 26.48
CA ILE A 73 0.11 2.65 27.65
C ILE A 73 1.12 3.68 27.13
N GLY A 74 0.90 4.95 27.51
CA GLY A 74 1.62 6.12 27.00
C GLY A 74 1.18 6.59 25.60
N ARG A 75 0.16 5.97 24.98
CA ARG A 75 -0.27 6.22 23.58
C ARG A 75 -1.79 6.24 23.38
N ILE A 76 -2.56 6.41 24.45
CA ILE A 76 -4.03 6.30 24.42
C ILE A 76 -4.70 7.42 23.59
N GLY A 77 -3.96 8.49 23.25
CA GLY A 77 -4.40 9.59 22.39
C GLY A 77 -4.99 9.15 21.05
N ALA A 78 -4.48 8.07 20.44
CA ALA A 78 -5.00 7.53 19.18
C ALA A 78 -6.45 7.01 19.31
N VAL A 79 -6.73 6.30 20.42
CA VAL A 79 -8.06 5.77 20.76
C VAL A 79 -9.01 6.91 21.09
N ALA A 80 -8.52 7.89 21.85
CA ALA A 80 -9.24 9.09 22.22
C ALA A 80 -9.66 9.95 21.02
N LEU A 81 -8.75 10.23 20.08
CA LEU A 81 -9.06 10.95 18.85
C LEU A 81 -10.16 10.23 18.07
N ARG A 82 -10.01 8.91 17.85
CA ARG A 82 -11.00 8.10 17.14
C ARG A 82 -12.36 8.13 17.84
N ALA A 83 -12.42 8.09 19.17
CA ALA A 83 -13.68 8.17 19.91
C ALA A 83 -14.37 9.53 19.76
N ALA A 84 -13.60 10.62 19.66
CA ALA A 84 -14.11 11.98 19.66
C ALA A 84 -14.74 12.40 18.32
N VAL A 85 -14.22 11.93 17.18
CA VAL A 85 -14.60 12.47 15.86
C VAL A 85 -15.92 11.91 15.29
N GLU A 86 -16.60 12.71 14.49
CA GLU A 86 -17.88 12.38 13.83
C GLU A 86 -17.87 11.12 12.94
N PRO A 87 -16.79 10.82 12.16
CA PRO A 87 -16.78 9.64 11.32
C PRO A 87 -16.91 8.32 12.07
N THR A 88 -16.58 8.26 13.35
CA THR A 88 -16.74 7.02 14.11
C THR A 88 -18.22 6.67 14.28
N ARG A 89 -18.60 5.40 14.12
CA ARG A 89 -20.02 5.00 14.35
C ARG A 89 -20.35 5.01 15.83
N ASP A 90 -21.59 5.31 16.18
CA ASP A 90 -22.05 5.36 17.58
C ASP A 90 -21.81 4.06 18.34
N GLU A 91 -21.97 2.92 17.67
CA GLU A 91 -21.69 1.61 18.25
C GLU A 91 -20.19 1.39 18.57
N ARG A 92 -19.30 1.87 17.68
CA ARG A 92 -17.84 1.80 17.90
C ARG A 92 -17.43 2.81 18.97
N ARG A 93 -17.93 4.04 18.87
CA ARG A 93 -17.67 5.13 19.83
C ARG A 93 -18.02 4.73 21.25
N ARG A 94 -19.21 4.15 21.49
CA ARG A 94 -19.60 3.71 22.84
C ARG A 94 -18.58 2.75 23.46
N ARG A 95 -18.02 1.83 22.66
CA ARG A 95 -16.98 0.89 23.13
C ARG A 95 -15.64 1.58 23.37
N LEU A 96 -15.25 2.51 22.51
CA LEU A 96 -14.02 3.29 22.70
C LEU A 96 -14.13 4.18 23.95
N LEU A 97 -15.26 4.84 24.19
CA LEU A 97 -15.51 5.62 25.39
C LEU A 97 -15.46 4.74 26.65
N ALA A 98 -16.09 3.56 26.62
CA ALA A 98 -16.01 2.62 27.74
C ALA A 98 -14.57 2.18 28.05
N LEU A 99 -13.77 1.89 27.02
CA LEU A 99 -12.34 1.62 27.17
C LEU A 99 -11.60 2.81 27.81
N LEU A 100 -11.84 4.02 27.33
CA LEU A 100 -11.20 5.24 27.86
C LEU A 100 -11.55 5.48 29.33
N GLU A 101 -12.80 5.25 29.73
CA GLU A 101 -13.17 5.35 31.14
C GLU A 101 -12.46 4.29 31.98
N ILE A 102 -12.35 3.04 31.50
CA ILE A 102 -11.60 1.98 32.20
C ILE A 102 -10.13 2.40 32.34
N TRP A 103 -9.59 2.97 31.27
CA TRP A 103 -8.22 3.48 31.23
C TRP A 103 -7.98 4.56 32.28
N ALA A 104 -8.87 5.53 32.40
CA ALA A 104 -8.77 6.65 33.35
C ALA A 104 -8.79 6.22 34.83
N ASP A 105 -9.37 5.06 35.15
CA ASP A 105 -9.43 4.53 36.52
C ASP A 105 -8.28 3.54 36.83
N SER A 106 -7.44 3.26 35.84
CA SER A 106 -6.31 2.34 35.94
C SER A 106 -4.98 3.07 36.19
N PRO A 107 -3.94 2.37 36.67
CA PRO A 107 -2.58 2.91 36.71
C PRO A 107 -2.03 3.34 35.34
N PHE A 108 -2.65 2.89 34.23
CA PHE A 108 -2.19 3.21 32.86
C PHE A 108 -2.37 4.70 32.49
N ALA A 109 -3.20 5.43 33.23
CA ALA A 109 -3.44 6.86 33.06
C ALA A 109 -2.77 7.72 34.15
N ASP A 110 -1.94 7.13 35.01
CA ASP A 110 -1.14 7.87 36.00
C ASP A 110 0.25 8.17 35.42
N PRO A 111 0.61 9.44 35.16
CA PRO A 111 1.92 9.79 34.60
C PRO A 111 3.08 9.47 35.57
N ARG A 112 2.80 9.21 36.85
CA ARG A 112 3.80 8.80 37.85
C ARG A 112 4.01 7.29 37.90
N ALA A 113 3.12 6.50 37.29
CA ALA A 113 3.22 5.06 37.31
C ALA A 113 4.45 4.57 36.53
N ARG A 114 5.24 3.72 37.16
CA ARG A 114 6.42 3.08 36.56
C ARG A 114 6.00 1.76 35.93
N ILE A 115 5.56 1.83 34.68
CA ILE A 115 5.06 0.67 33.93
C ILE A 115 6.09 0.19 32.91
N ARG A 116 6.23 -1.13 32.77
CA ARG A 116 6.97 -1.78 31.69
C ARG A 116 6.07 -2.77 30.95
N THR A 117 6.31 -2.90 29.66
CA THR A 117 5.65 -3.91 28.81
C THR A 117 6.70 -4.68 28.01
N GLY A 118 6.33 -5.80 27.41
CA GLY A 118 7.24 -6.57 26.56
C GLY A 118 6.81 -8.03 26.43
N LEU A 119 7.77 -8.91 26.17
CA LEU A 119 7.57 -10.36 26.05
C LEU A 119 8.25 -11.09 27.21
N VAL A 120 7.53 -12.03 27.81
CA VAL A 120 8.00 -12.89 28.90
C VAL A 120 7.76 -14.35 28.55
N ARG A 121 8.79 -15.18 28.69
CA ARG A 121 8.65 -16.63 28.68
C ARG A 121 8.16 -17.08 30.04
N MET A 122 6.93 -17.60 30.08
CA MET A 122 6.31 -18.04 31.34
C MET A 122 7.08 -19.20 31.96
N ALA A 123 7.21 -19.21 33.28
CA ALA A 123 7.69 -20.39 33.99
C ALA A 123 6.69 -21.55 33.84
N GLU A 124 7.17 -22.78 33.70
CA GLU A 124 6.29 -23.95 33.57
C GLU A 124 5.44 -24.11 34.85
N GLY A 125 4.10 -24.09 34.70
CA GLY A 125 3.17 -24.09 35.84
C GLY A 125 3.17 -22.81 36.69
N GLY A 126 3.82 -21.73 36.24
CA GLY A 126 3.89 -20.45 36.94
C GLY A 126 2.58 -19.65 36.92
N PRO A 127 2.40 -18.67 37.82
CA PRO A 127 1.19 -17.86 37.90
C PRO A 127 1.07 -16.89 36.72
N GLU A 128 -0.16 -16.58 36.27
CA GLU A 128 -0.40 -15.55 35.24
C GLU A 128 -0.35 -14.12 35.78
N ALA A 129 -0.37 -13.95 37.11
CA ALA A 129 -0.27 -12.67 37.79
C ALA A 129 0.41 -12.83 39.15
N VAL A 130 1.27 -11.89 39.51
CA VAL A 130 2.03 -11.92 40.77
C VAL A 130 2.18 -10.50 41.33
N ARG A 131 2.16 -10.38 42.67
CA ARG A 131 2.21 -9.11 43.39
C ARG A 131 2.92 -9.29 44.73
N ASP A 132 3.76 -8.32 45.07
CA ASP A 132 4.34 -8.15 46.40
C ASP A 132 4.55 -6.65 46.71
N GLU A 133 5.34 -6.33 47.73
CA GLU A 133 5.68 -4.96 48.13
C GLU A 133 6.50 -4.17 47.09
N ARG A 134 7.19 -4.85 46.17
CA ARG A 134 8.01 -4.24 45.09
C ARG A 134 7.17 -3.85 43.89
N GLY A 135 5.98 -4.44 43.72
CA GLY A 135 5.06 -4.13 42.64
C GLY A 135 4.20 -5.33 42.21
N ALA A 136 3.73 -5.29 40.97
CA ALA A 136 2.96 -6.39 40.38
C ALA A 136 3.26 -6.59 38.91
N ALA A 137 3.12 -7.83 38.43
CA ALA A 137 3.27 -8.20 37.03
C ALA A 137 2.10 -9.10 36.59
N VAL A 138 1.62 -8.88 35.37
CA VAL A 138 0.51 -9.64 34.77
C VAL A 138 0.90 -10.08 33.35
N ALA A 139 0.75 -11.36 33.05
CA ALA A 139 0.84 -11.89 31.69
C ALA A 139 -0.47 -11.56 30.94
N VAL A 140 -0.36 -10.83 29.84
CA VAL A 140 -1.50 -10.37 29.04
C VAL A 140 -1.54 -11.08 27.68
N GLY A 141 -2.74 -11.48 27.25
CA GLY A 141 -2.93 -12.13 25.94
C GLY A 141 -2.63 -13.62 25.91
N TRP A 142 -2.65 -14.21 24.71
CA TRP A 142 -2.28 -15.61 24.42
C TRP A 142 -1.10 -15.63 23.44
N ALA A 143 -0.19 -16.60 23.53
CA ALA A 143 0.73 -16.88 22.44
C ALA A 143 1.19 -18.36 22.40
N PRO A 144 1.56 -18.89 21.21
CA PRO A 144 2.13 -20.22 21.06
C PRO A 144 3.53 -20.33 21.71
N GLY A 145 3.89 -21.50 22.26
CA GLY A 145 5.27 -21.79 22.68
C GLY A 145 5.74 -21.14 23.99
N GLY A 146 4.83 -20.68 24.85
CA GLY A 146 5.14 -20.22 26.22
C GLY A 146 5.61 -18.77 26.35
N LEU A 147 5.78 -18.05 25.24
CA LEU A 147 6.07 -16.61 25.22
C LEU A 147 4.75 -15.82 25.33
N ARG A 148 4.67 -14.81 26.21
CA ARG A 148 3.45 -14.01 26.45
C ARG A 148 3.79 -12.52 26.49
N LYS A 149 2.84 -11.65 26.12
CA LYS A 149 2.97 -10.22 26.41
C LYS A 149 2.80 -10.01 27.92
N PHE A 150 3.43 -9.01 28.52
CA PHE A 150 3.23 -8.69 29.94
C PHE A 150 3.06 -7.19 30.18
N VAL A 151 2.50 -6.86 31.34
CA VAL A 151 2.49 -5.51 31.92
C VAL A 151 2.94 -5.62 33.37
N ASP A 152 3.92 -4.82 33.76
CA ASP A 152 4.34 -4.68 35.16
C ASP A 152 4.14 -3.25 35.68
N LEU A 153 3.94 -3.13 36.99
CA LEU A 153 3.89 -1.87 37.71
C LEU A 153 4.85 -1.94 38.88
N ARG A 154 5.82 -1.01 38.94
CA ARG A 154 6.82 -0.95 40.01
C ARG A 154 6.44 0.03 41.10
N ALA A 155 6.64 -0.36 42.35
CA ALA A 155 6.50 0.50 43.52
C ALA A 155 7.81 1.27 43.85
N GLY A 156 8.96 0.85 43.30
CA GLY A 156 10.26 1.46 43.53
C GLY A 156 11.27 1.20 42.40
N GLU A 157 12.56 1.16 42.74
CA GLU A 157 13.64 0.82 41.78
C GLU A 157 13.74 -0.70 41.53
N ALA A 158 13.42 -1.50 42.54
CA ALA A 158 13.45 -2.95 42.44
C ALA A 158 12.41 -3.47 41.41
N ASP A 159 12.79 -4.53 40.69
CA ASP A 159 11.86 -5.20 39.80
C ASP A 159 10.73 -5.88 40.59
N PRO A 160 9.50 -5.88 40.03
CA PRO A 160 8.38 -6.60 40.61
C PRO A 160 8.64 -8.11 40.56
N PRO A 161 7.88 -8.93 41.32
CA PRO A 161 8.04 -10.37 41.29
C PRO A 161 7.83 -10.91 39.87
N GLY A 162 8.67 -11.85 39.45
CA GLY A 162 8.76 -12.30 38.07
C GLY A 162 7.68 -13.31 37.68
N LEU A 163 7.21 -13.22 36.43
CA LEU A 163 6.34 -14.21 35.78
C LEU A 163 7.14 -15.35 35.10
N GLY A 164 8.44 -15.14 34.94
CA GLY A 164 9.36 -15.98 34.16
C GLY A 164 10.51 -15.15 33.60
N THR A 165 11.11 -15.59 32.49
CA THR A 165 12.25 -14.90 31.86
C THR A 165 11.76 -13.84 30.89
N VAL A 166 12.08 -12.57 31.15
CA VAL A 166 11.78 -11.47 30.21
C VAL A 166 12.71 -11.57 29.00
N GLU A 167 12.13 -11.72 27.81
CA GLU A 167 12.88 -11.81 26.55
C GLU A 167 12.97 -10.47 25.83
N GLU A 168 11.92 -9.65 25.95
CA GLU A 168 11.86 -8.34 25.33
C GLU A 168 11.26 -7.33 26.31
N VAL A 169 11.83 -6.13 26.33
CA VAL A 169 11.27 -4.97 27.01
C VAL A 169 10.91 -3.93 25.97
N THR A 170 9.66 -3.50 25.96
CA THR A 170 9.17 -2.41 25.12
C THR A 170 9.03 -1.15 25.96
N ASP A 171 9.68 -0.07 25.53
CA ASP A 171 9.64 1.22 26.21
C ASP A 171 8.24 1.85 26.17
N VAL A 172 7.82 2.33 27.34
CA VAL A 172 6.55 3.04 27.54
C VAL A 172 6.84 4.54 27.56
N PRO A 173 6.31 5.32 26.60
CA PRO A 173 6.48 6.77 26.57
C PRO A 173 5.94 7.40 27.86
N ARG A 174 6.67 8.39 28.38
CA ARG A 174 6.28 9.16 29.57
C ARG A 174 6.00 10.61 29.19
N GLY A 175 5.05 11.24 29.88
CA GLY A 175 4.80 12.68 29.77
C GLY A 175 4.05 13.12 28.50
N GLY A 176 3.17 12.28 27.96
CA GLY A 176 2.28 12.61 26.84
C GLY A 176 0.81 12.75 27.24
N TRP A 177 -0.05 13.06 26.27
CA TRP A 177 -1.50 13.13 26.45
C TRP A 177 -2.08 11.78 26.91
N GLY A 178 -3.02 11.81 27.84
CA GLY A 178 -3.75 10.62 28.27
C GLY A 178 -3.78 10.39 29.77
N ASP A 179 -3.52 11.41 30.58
CA ASP A 179 -3.74 11.31 32.01
C ASP A 179 -5.23 11.15 32.36
N ALA A 180 -5.51 10.68 33.57
CA ALA A 180 -6.89 10.39 33.99
C ALA A 180 -7.83 11.61 33.94
N GLY A 181 -7.33 12.83 34.09
CA GLY A 181 -8.11 14.07 33.99
C GLY A 181 -8.46 14.39 32.54
N GLN A 182 -7.48 14.36 31.65
CA GLN A 182 -7.65 14.57 30.21
C GLN A 182 -8.62 13.55 29.60
N VAL A 183 -8.45 12.27 29.95
CA VAL A 183 -9.30 11.19 29.42
C VAL A 183 -10.75 11.34 29.88
N ARG A 184 -11.00 11.59 31.18
CA ARG A 184 -12.35 11.83 31.69
C ARG A 184 -13.00 13.04 31.05
N ARG A 185 -12.26 14.15 30.97
CA ARG A 185 -12.76 15.39 30.36
C ARG A 185 -13.16 15.19 28.90
N LEU A 186 -12.38 14.44 28.12
CA LEU A 186 -12.77 14.11 26.75
C LEU A 186 -14.05 13.28 26.70
N VAL A 187 -14.16 12.23 27.53
CA VAL A 187 -15.35 11.37 27.59
C VAL A 187 -16.61 12.19 27.92
N ASP A 188 -16.52 13.08 28.90
CA ASP A 188 -17.62 13.95 29.32
C ASP A 188 -18.04 14.88 28.18
N LEU A 189 -17.08 15.55 27.53
CA LEU A 189 -17.35 16.45 26.41
C LEU A 189 -18.02 15.73 25.23
N VAL A 190 -17.59 14.51 24.88
CA VAL A 190 -18.23 13.73 23.81
C VAL A 190 -19.66 13.36 24.15
N ARG A 191 -19.97 13.10 25.43
CA ARG A 191 -21.33 12.79 25.89
C ARG A 191 -22.22 14.04 25.94
N GLU A 192 -21.67 15.17 26.37
CA GLU A 192 -22.38 16.44 26.50
C GLU A 192 -22.64 17.12 25.15
N ARG A 193 -21.62 17.16 24.29
CA ARG A 193 -21.63 17.95 23.04
C ARG A 193 -21.84 17.10 21.80
N GLY A 194 -21.79 15.77 21.92
CA GLY A 194 -21.71 14.86 20.78
C GLY A 194 -20.31 14.83 20.15
N PRO A 195 -20.12 14.08 19.05
CA PRO A 195 -18.83 13.99 18.40
C PRO A 195 -18.38 15.31 17.78
N VAL A 196 -17.07 15.52 17.71
CA VAL A 196 -16.43 16.67 17.05
C VAL A 196 -16.81 16.67 15.57
N PRO A 197 -17.41 17.77 15.04
CA PRO A 197 -17.80 17.88 13.65
C PRO A 197 -16.64 17.66 12.68
N TRP A 198 -16.89 17.01 11.55
CA TRP A 198 -15.83 16.72 10.58
C TRP A 198 -15.39 17.95 9.78
N ASP A 199 -14.09 18.26 9.81
CA ASP A 199 -13.48 19.39 9.10
C ASP A 199 -12.68 18.91 7.87
N LEU A 200 -13.17 19.24 6.67
CA LEU A 200 -12.50 18.90 5.41
C LEU A 200 -11.32 19.82 5.09
N ASP A 201 -11.27 21.04 5.63
CA ASP A 201 -10.13 21.93 5.48
C ASP A 201 -8.95 21.43 6.32
N ALA A 202 -9.22 20.85 7.50
CA ALA A 202 -8.20 20.15 8.28
C ALA A 202 -7.61 18.94 7.51
N VAL A 203 -8.45 18.20 6.77
CA VAL A 203 -7.97 17.12 5.88
C VAL A 203 -7.07 17.68 4.78
N ALA A 204 -7.44 18.80 4.16
CA ALA A 204 -6.62 19.47 3.15
C ALA A 204 -5.28 19.96 3.74
N GLY A 205 -5.30 20.56 4.93
CA GLY A 205 -4.10 20.99 5.64
C GLY A 205 -3.16 19.82 5.96
N LEU A 206 -3.68 18.69 6.46
CA LEU A 206 -2.88 17.49 6.70
C LEU A 206 -2.28 16.93 5.40
N ARG A 207 -3.07 16.89 4.32
CA ARG A 207 -2.61 16.47 2.99
C ARG A 207 -1.43 17.32 2.53
N ASP A 208 -1.56 18.64 2.56
CA ASP A 208 -0.56 19.58 2.07
C ASP A 208 0.69 19.64 2.99
N GLY A 209 0.49 19.37 4.29
CA GLY A 209 1.53 19.28 5.30
C GLY A 209 2.39 18.00 5.22
N THR A 210 1.93 16.96 4.54
CA THR A 210 2.59 15.63 4.50
C THR A 210 2.90 15.11 3.10
N GLY A 211 2.12 15.52 2.09
CA GLY A 211 2.16 15.01 0.71
C GLY A 211 1.41 13.68 0.52
N MET A 212 0.63 13.22 1.50
CA MET A 212 -0.17 11.99 1.36
C MET A 212 -1.44 12.20 0.52
N GLY A 213 -2.09 11.11 0.09
CA GLY A 213 -3.38 11.19 -0.61
C GLY A 213 -4.52 11.71 0.28
N ARG A 214 -5.55 12.32 -0.33
CA ARG A 214 -6.72 12.86 0.40
C ARG A 214 -7.41 11.82 1.28
N ALA A 215 -7.51 10.58 0.80
CA ALA A 215 -8.11 9.48 1.56
C ALA A 215 -7.25 9.11 2.79
N ALA A 216 -5.94 8.98 2.62
CA ALA A 216 -5.01 8.69 3.71
C ALA A 216 -5.02 9.81 4.77
N ALA A 217 -5.01 11.08 4.34
CA ALA A 217 -5.13 12.23 5.25
C ALA A 217 -6.46 12.20 6.04
N SER A 218 -7.56 11.92 5.35
CA SER A 218 -8.88 11.84 5.98
C SER A 218 -8.97 10.71 7.01
N LEU A 219 -8.42 9.53 6.68
CA LEU A 219 -8.36 8.38 7.58
C LEU A 219 -7.43 8.63 8.76
N ALA A 220 -6.24 9.21 8.54
CA ALA A 220 -5.30 9.55 9.61
C ALA A 220 -5.90 10.57 10.59
N LEU A 221 -6.58 11.61 10.10
CA LEU A 221 -7.27 12.61 10.93
C LEU A 221 -8.42 11.99 11.75
N ALA A 222 -9.00 10.89 11.28
CA ALA A 222 -10.02 10.13 12.01
C ALA A 222 -9.42 9.12 13.01
N GLY A 223 -8.09 9.10 13.18
CA GLY A 223 -7.39 8.08 13.94
C GLY A 223 -7.46 6.69 13.32
N MET A 224 -7.80 6.57 12.03
CA MET A 224 -7.92 5.32 11.24
C MET A 224 -6.65 5.06 10.42
N VAL A 225 -5.54 4.81 11.10
CA VAL A 225 -4.19 4.74 10.52
C VAL A 225 -3.80 3.40 9.87
N SER A 226 -4.72 2.42 9.78
CA SER A 226 -4.48 1.21 8.98
C SER A 226 -5.73 0.43 8.59
N GLY A 227 -5.58 -0.44 7.59
CA GLY A 227 -6.63 -1.32 7.07
C GLY A 227 -6.91 -2.52 7.97
N GLY A 228 -8.05 -2.49 8.67
CA GLY A 228 -8.77 -3.70 9.10
C GLY A 228 -9.74 -4.19 8.03
N TYR A 229 -10.39 -5.34 8.22
CA TYR A 229 -11.27 -6.00 7.23
C TYR A 229 -12.38 -5.10 6.63
N LEU A 230 -12.79 -5.47 5.41
CA LEU A 230 -13.89 -4.85 4.66
C LEU A 230 -15.27 -5.12 5.29
N PRO A 231 -16.24 -4.19 5.13
CA PRO A 231 -16.09 -2.87 4.52
C PRO A 231 -15.39 -1.88 5.46
N HIS A 232 -14.38 -1.16 4.95
CA HIS A 232 -13.62 -0.20 5.75
C HIS A 232 -14.52 0.93 6.28
N LEU A 233 -15.37 1.49 5.41
CA LEU A 233 -16.35 2.53 5.72
C LEU A 233 -17.72 2.15 5.16
N ASP A 234 -18.80 2.41 5.91
CA ASP A 234 -20.18 2.28 5.42
C ASP A 234 -20.66 3.52 4.66
N ASP A 235 -21.88 3.49 4.13
CA ASP A 235 -22.46 4.59 3.35
C ASP A 235 -22.55 5.92 4.11
N ARG A 236 -22.69 5.90 5.44
CA ARG A 236 -22.72 7.11 6.26
C ARG A 236 -21.32 7.67 6.41
N GLU A 237 -20.36 6.84 6.81
CA GLU A 237 -18.95 7.22 6.97
C GLU A 237 -18.38 7.76 5.65
N ARG A 238 -18.63 7.09 4.52
CA ARG A 238 -18.18 7.55 3.21
C ARG A 238 -18.72 8.94 2.83
N ARG A 239 -19.97 9.23 3.19
CA ARG A 239 -20.58 10.55 2.95
C ARG A 239 -19.93 11.65 3.81
N ILE A 240 -19.60 11.36 5.06
CA ILE A 240 -18.89 12.29 5.96
C ILE A 240 -17.50 12.60 5.40
N HIS A 241 -16.73 11.58 5.03
CA HIS A 241 -15.39 11.74 4.46
C HIS A 241 -15.39 12.33 3.04
N ARG A 242 -16.53 12.29 2.33
CA ARG A 242 -16.65 12.59 0.89
C ARG A 242 -15.66 11.79 0.04
N LEU A 243 -15.56 10.48 0.30
CA LEU A 243 -14.65 9.57 -0.39
C LEU A 243 -15.41 8.52 -1.22
N LYS A 244 -14.86 8.20 -2.38
CA LYS A 244 -15.28 7.07 -3.22
C LYS A 244 -14.63 5.77 -2.74
N VAL A 245 -15.20 4.62 -3.12
CA VAL A 245 -14.69 3.29 -2.73
C VAL A 245 -13.22 3.12 -3.12
N ALA A 246 -12.86 3.42 -4.37
CA ALA A 246 -11.48 3.28 -4.84
C ALA A 246 -10.49 4.20 -4.10
N GLU A 247 -10.92 5.39 -3.68
CA GLU A 247 -10.09 6.30 -2.88
C GLU A 247 -9.84 5.73 -1.49
N ILE A 248 -10.85 5.08 -0.89
CA ILE A 248 -10.72 4.43 0.42
C ILE A 248 -9.79 3.22 0.33
N GLU A 249 -9.99 2.36 -0.66
CA GLU A 249 -9.13 1.19 -0.93
C GLU A 249 -7.68 1.60 -1.19
N ASP A 250 -7.45 2.77 -1.80
CA ASP A 250 -6.11 3.32 -1.96
C ASP A 250 -5.54 3.88 -0.65
N GLY A 251 -6.32 4.72 0.05
CA GLY A 251 -5.91 5.39 1.28
C GLY A 251 -5.56 4.44 2.41
N VAL A 252 -6.27 3.32 2.57
CA VAL A 252 -5.96 2.30 3.59
C VAL A 252 -4.63 1.58 3.34
N ARG A 253 -4.16 1.54 2.08
CA ARG A 253 -2.88 0.92 1.70
C ARG A 253 -1.70 1.89 1.85
N GLU A 254 -1.95 3.20 1.89
CA GLU A 254 -0.91 4.23 1.87
C GLU A 254 0.06 4.20 3.05
N PRO A 255 -0.36 3.91 4.30
CA PRO A 255 0.56 3.67 5.41
C PRO A 255 1.53 2.51 5.15
N GLY A 256 1.27 1.66 4.16
CA GLY A 256 2.16 0.55 3.78
C GLY A 256 2.46 -0.39 4.94
N ARG A 257 3.75 -0.72 5.09
CA ARG A 257 4.26 -1.68 6.08
C ARG A 257 4.61 -1.06 7.45
N THR A 258 4.03 0.08 7.81
CA THR A 258 4.22 0.67 9.15
C THR A 258 3.65 -0.25 10.23
N SER A 259 4.40 -0.49 11.32
CA SER A 259 3.91 -1.35 12.40
C SER A 259 2.75 -0.69 13.17
N PRO A 260 1.87 -1.46 13.84
CA PRO A 260 0.83 -0.87 14.69
C PRO A 260 1.39 0.01 15.82
N LEU A 261 2.56 -0.29 16.37
CA LEU A 261 3.22 0.55 17.37
C LEU A 261 3.63 1.90 16.79
N ASP A 262 4.23 1.89 15.60
CA ASP A 262 4.65 3.13 14.91
C ASP A 262 3.47 4.05 14.60
N ARG A 263 2.32 3.46 14.26
CA ARG A 263 1.06 4.17 14.03
C ARG A 263 0.52 4.81 15.30
N LEU A 264 0.67 4.13 16.44
CA LEU A 264 0.30 4.67 17.75
C LEU A 264 1.24 5.79 18.16
N ASP A 265 2.54 5.66 17.96
CA ASP A 265 3.53 6.71 18.24
C ASP A 265 3.23 7.99 17.44
N LEU A 266 2.91 7.86 16.14
CA LEU A 266 2.51 8.98 15.29
C LEU A 266 1.29 9.74 15.85
N MET A 267 0.42 9.04 16.58
CA MET A 267 -0.87 9.53 17.07
C MET A 267 -0.88 9.82 18.58
N ALA A 268 0.23 9.59 19.29
CA ALA A 268 0.25 9.61 20.75
C ALA A 268 0.04 11.03 21.33
N ALA A 269 0.54 12.07 20.65
CA ALA A 269 0.58 13.45 21.15
C ALA A 269 -0.23 14.44 20.28
N VAL A 270 -1.20 13.95 19.50
CA VAL A 270 -1.91 14.78 18.50
C VAL A 270 -3.08 15.57 19.09
N LEU A 271 -3.55 15.19 20.29
CA LEU A 271 -4.68 15.85 20.96
C LEU A 271 -4.24 17.08 21.78
N PRO A 272 -5.07 18.14 21.86
CA PRO A 272 -4.79 19.31 22.69
C PRO A 272 -4.68 18.94 24.18
N GLU A 273 -3.84 19.69 24.91
CA GLU A 273 -3.71 19.62 26.38
C GLU A 273 -5.09 19.71 27.04
N ASP A 274 -5.91 20.63 26.55
CA ASP A 274 -7.30 20.80 26.94
C ASP A 274 -8.26 20.19 25.89
N PRO A 275 -8.90 19.03 26.16
CA PRO A 275 -9.75 18.35 25.17
C PRO A 275 -10.89 19.18 24.53
N ALA A 276 -11.40 20.22 25.19
CA ALA A 276 -12.47 21.07 24.69
C ALA A 276 -12.06 21.89 23.46
N GLU A 277 -10.75 22.15 23.29
CA GLU A 277 -10.23 22.83 22.10
C GLU A 277 -10.59 22.09 20.79
N LEU A 278 -10.88 20.78 20.84
CA LEU A 278 -11.33 20.03 19.67
C LEU A 278 -12.65 20.56 19.07
N TRP A 279 -13.54 21.12 19.88
CA TRP A 279 -14.82 21.68 19.43
C TRP A 279 -14.72 23.13 18.96
N GLU A 280 -13.56 23.77 19.14
CA GLU A 280 -13.32 25.13 18.66
C GLU A 280 -13.10 25.14 17.13
N PRO A 281 -13.35 26.26 16.43
CA PRO A 281 -13.25 26.33 14.98
C PRO A 281 -11.90 25.92 14.36
N GLN A 282 -10.80 25.96 15.13
CA GLN A 282 -9.46 25.57 14.70
C GLN A 282 -8.99 24.23 15.30
N GLY A 283 -9.82 23.56 16.11
CA GLY A 283 -9.44 22.37 16.87
C GLY A 283 -8.90 21.25 15.99
N MET A 284 -9.69 20.81 15.01
CA MET A 284 -9.27 19.74 14.08
C MET A 284 -8.11 20.15 13.18
N ARG A 285 -7.96 21.45 12.87
CA ARG A 285 -6.82 21.96 12.08
C ARG A 285 -5.52 21.92 12.89
N ALA A 286 -5.58 22.20 14.19
CA ALA A 286 -4.44 22.04 15.09
C ALA A 286 -4.04 20.56 15.23
N VAL A 287 -5.01 19.64 15.32
CA VAL A 287 -4.75 18.19 15.29
C VAL A 287 -4.08 17.77 13.98
N ALA A 288 -4.60 18.25 12.84
CA ALA A 288 -4.01 18.00 11.53
C ALA A 288 -2.55 18.46 11.43
N GLU A 289 -2.22 19.66 11.93
CA GLU A 289 -0.84 20.16 11.92
C GLU A 289 0.07 19.33 12.83
N ARG A 290 -0.40 18.87 13.99
CA ARG A 290 0.39 17.99 14.87
C ARG A 290 0.66 16.63 14.25
N ILE A 291 -0.35 16.03 13.59
CA ILE A 291 -0.17 14.80 12.81
C ILE A 291 0.86 15.04 11.70
N ALA A 292 0.73 16.16 10.98
CA ALA A 292 1.65 16.49 9.90
C ALA A 292 3.08 16.70 10.40
N HIS A 293 3.27 17.37 11.54
CA HIS A 293 4.57 17.55 12.17
C HIS A 293 5.18 16.20 12.58
N ALA A 294 4.43 15.35 13.29
CA ALA A 294 4.90 14.02 13.69
C ALA A 294 5.25 13.13 12.48
N TRP A 295 4.47 13.24 11.39
CA TRP A 295 4.75 12.56 10.14
C TRP A 295 6.06 13.04 9.51
N ARG A 296 6.27 14.36 9.44
CA ARG A 296 7.48 14.96 8.83
C ARG A 296 8.75 14.63 9.61
N GLU A 297 8.69 14.66 10.94
CA GLU A 297 9.82 14.25 11.79
C GLU A 297 10.23 12.81 11.51
N ARG A 298 9.26 11.92 11.27
CA ARG A 298 9.53 10.48 11.11
C ARG A 298 9.86 10.05 9.68
N TYR A 299 9.17 10.61 8.69
CA TYR A 299 9.20 10.16 7.30
C TYR A 299 9.65 11.23 6.32
N GLY A 300 9.96 12.44 6.80
CA GLY A 300 10.17 13.60 5.96
C GLY A 300 8.89 14.14 5.35
N ARG A 301 9.02 15.22 4.57
CA ARG A 301 7.92 15.79 3.79
C ARG A 301 8.01 15.27 2.36
N ARG A 302 6.95 14.63 1.88
CA ARG A 302 6.83 14.27 0.45
C ARG A 302 6.41 15.49 -0.35
N THR A 303 6.79 15.50 -1.63
CA THR A 303 6.33 16.51 -2.58
C THR A 303 4.81 16.43 -2.71
N VAL A 304 4.13 17.57 -2.57
CA VAL A 304 2.67 17.65 -2.74
C VAL A 304 2.35 17.58 -4.22
N VAL A 305 1.53 16.59 -4.60
CA VAL A 305 1.09 16.41 -5.99
C VAL A 305 -0.39 16.81 -6.16
N PRO A 306 -0.81 17.30 -7.35
CA PRO A 306 -2.19 17.69 -7.58
C PRO A 306 -3.19 16.55 -7.36
N GLU A 307 -4.39 16.87 -6.87
CA GLU A 307 -5.44 15.86 -6.62
C GLU A 307 -5.86 15.12 -7.90
N ARG A 308 -5.83 15.80 -9.06
CA ARG A 308 -6.08 15.15 -10.36
C ARG A 308 -5.10 14.01 -10.63
N THR A 309 -3.85 14.15 -10.19
CA THR A 309 -2.76 13.18 -10.40
C THR A 309 -3.00 11.95 -9.56
N PHE A 310 -3.38 12.14 -8.29
CA PHE A 310 -3.89 11.04 -7.45
C PHE A 310 -5.08 10.33 -8.11
N GLY A 311 -6.06 11.08 -8.64
CA GLY A 311 -7.21 10.50 -9.34
C GLY A 311 -6.79 9.62 -10.51
N THR A 312 -5.89 10.09 -11.36
CA THR A 312 -5.34 9.30 -12.49
C THR A 312 -4.62 8.04 -12.01
N VAL A 313 -3.83 8.12 -10.94
CA VAL A 313 -3.07 6.98 -10.39
C VAL A 313 -3.99 5.98 -9.66
N ILE A 314 -5.07 6.43 -9.02
CA ILE A 314 -6.09 5.53 -8.46
C ILE A 314 -6.79 4.75 -9.57
N GLU A 315 -7.11 5.41 -10.69
CA GLU A 315 -7.68 4.77 -11.88
C GLU A 315 -6.70 3.82 -12.59
N LEU A 316 -5.40 4.13 -12.53
CA LEU A 316 -4.31 3.23 -12.94
C LEU A 316 -4.28 1.95 -12.11
N ASN A 317 -4.58 2.06 -10.82
CA ASN A 317 -4.52 0.99 -9.83
C ASN A 317 -3.17 0.24 -9.90
N PRO A 318 -2.03 0.93 -9.67
CA PRO A 318 -0.73 0.27 -9.65
C PRO A 318 -0.76 -0.77 -8.53
N SER A 319 -0.70 -2.04 -8.92
CA SER A 319 -0.60 -3.12 -7.94
C SER A 319 0.62 -2.85 -7.05
N ARG A 320 0.53 -3.18 -5.76
CA ARG A 320 1.58 -3.03 -4.71
C ARG A 320 1.75 -1.64 -4.08
N LEU A 321 1.50 -0.54 -4.81
CA LEU A 321 1.60 0.81 -4.24
C LEU A 321 0.23 1.49 -4.09
N SER A 322 0.09 2.34 -3.08
CA SER A 322 -0.98 3.35 -3.08
C SER A 322 -0.62 4.47 -4.05
N ALA A 323 -1.59 5.31 -4.43
CA ALA A 323 -1.33 6.44 -5.30
C ALA A 323 -0.31 7.42 -4.70
N GLY A 324 -0.33 7.65 -3.38
CA GLY A 324 0.66 8.49 -2.72
C GLY A 324 2.07 7.93 -2.72
N ARG A 325 2.24 6.62 -2.48
CA ARG A 325 3.55 5.98 -2.58
C ARG A 325 4.05 5.91 -4.02
N PHE A 326 3.15 5.68 -4.97
CA PHE A 326 3.46 5.69 -6.40
C PHE A 326 3.95 7.07 -6.83
N CYS A 327 3.23 8.16 -6.51
CA CYS A 327 3.65 9.51 -6.85
C CYS A 327 4.99 9.88 -6.20
N ALA A 328 5.17 9.54 -4.91
CA ALA A 328 6.41 9.77 -4.17
C ALA A 328 7.62 9.06 -4.81
N ALA A 329 7.42 7.94 -5.50
CA ALA A 329 8.50 7.32 -6.25
C ALA A 329 9.03 8.18 -7.40
N PHE A 330 8.22 9.04 -7.99
CA PHE A 330 8.69 9.96 -9.02
C PHE A 330 9.30 11.22 -8.42
N THR A 331 8.70 11.75 -7.36
CA THR A 331 9.07 13.05 -6.78
C THR A 331 10.15 13.00 -5.72
N ASP A 332 10.22 11.90 -4.96
CA ASP A 332 11.03 11.78 -3.74
C ASP A 332 11.80 10.43 -3.71
N HIS A 333 12.20 9.88 -4.86
CA HIS A 333 12.84 8.55 -4.99
C HIS A 333 14.04 8.31 -4.08
N ALA A 334 14.82 9.35 -3.76
CA ALA A 334 15.96 9.25 -2.84
C ALA A 334 15.55 8.90 -1.39
N SER A 335 14.29 9.08 -1.02
CA SER A 335 13.73 8.69 0.29
C SER A 335 13.23 7.25 0.34
N ILE A 336 13.19 6.54 -0.81
CA ILE A 336 12.72 5.17 -0.87
C ILE A 336 13.82 4.23 -0.38
N ARG A 337 13.48 3.42 0.63
CA ARG A 337 14.31 2.34 1.17
C ARG A 337 14.72 1.38 0.05
N GLY A 338 16.00 1.03 0.00
CA GLY A 338 16.57 0.17 -1.05
C GLY A 338 16.74 0.82 -2.42
N LEU A 339 16.25 2.05 -2.64
CA LEU A 339 16.51 2.82 -3.86
C LEU A 339 17.51 3.95 -3.61
N GLY A 340 17.25 4.78 -2.58
CA GLY A 340 18.09 5.93 -2.23
C GLY A 340 19.38 5.60 -1.47
N SER A 341 19.56 4.35 -1.05
CA SER A 341 20.74 3.84 -0.33
C SER A 341 21.17 2.51 -0.91
N ASP A 342 22.43 2.14 -0.69
CA ASP A 342 22.94 0.84 -1.14
C ASP A 342 22.14 -0.34 -0.63
N LEU A 343 22.00 -1.33 -1.51
CA LEU A 343 21.12 -2.49 -1.33
C LEU A 343 21.91 -3.75 -1.66
N ASP A 344 22.70 -4.18 -0.68
CA ASP A 344 23.25 -5.53 -0.64
C ASP A 344 22.16 -6.51 -0.26
N THR A 345 22.07 -7.59 -1.02
CA THR A 345 21.08 -8.64 -0.81
C THR A 345 21.75 -10.00 -0.77
N TRP A 346 21.14 -10.93 -0.05
CA TRP A 346 21.59 -12.31 0.01
C TRP A 346 20.38 -13.24 0.19
N ILE A 347 20.55 -14.51 -0.17
CA ILE A 347 19.53 -15.53 0.03
C ILE A 347 19.58 -16.04 1.47
N ARG A 348 18.44 -16.05 2.16
CA ARG A 348 18.27 -16.59 3.53
C ARG A 348 17.48 -17.89 3.50
N ASN A 349 17.84 -18.83 4.36
CA ASN A 349 17.09 -20.08 4.57
C ASN A 349 15.68 -19.80 5.15
N SER A 350 14.72 -20.66 4.82
CA SER A 350 13.34 -20.58 5.29
C SER A 350 12.69 -21.96 5.23
N ASP A 351 11.77 -22.24 6.15
CA ASP A 351 10.98 -23.47 6.21
C ASP A 351 10.16 -23.75 4.93
N PHE A 352 9.92 -22.73 4.10
CA PHE A 352 9.19 -22.86 2.84
C PHE A 352 10.15 -22.98 1.64
N ARG A 353 10.92 -21.93 1.36
CA ARG A 353 11.91 -21.88 0.28
C ARG A 353 12.91 -20.76 0.58
N PRO A 354 14.21 -20.92 0.28
CA PRO A 354 15.14 -19.81 0.42
C PRO A 354 14.75 -18.63 -0.48
N PHE A 355 14.86 -17.41 0.06
CA PHE A 355 14.47 -16.18 -0.62
C PHE A 355 15.47 -15.05 -0.38
N PRO A 356 15.58 -14.06 -1.29
CA PRO A 356 16.50 -12.94 -1.13
C PRO A 356 15.99 -12.00 -0.04
N THR A 357 16.91 -11.48 0.77
CA THR A 357 16.68 -10.50 1.82
C THR A 357 17.76 -9.44 1.77
N ALA A 358 17.56 -8.34 2.49
CA ALA A 358 18.54 -7.28 2.71
C ALA A 358 18.73 -7.03 4.23
N ALA A 359 19.66 -6.16 4.58
CA ALA A 359 19.92 -5.76 5.97
C ALA A 359 18.72 -5.06 6.61
N GLY A 360 18.08 -4.14 5.89
CA GLY A 360 16.81 -3.56 6.30
C GLY A 360 15.65 -4.52 6.00
N GLU A 361 14.80 -4.75 7.01
CA GLU A 361 13.68 -5.70 6.98
C GLU A 361 12.79 -5.55 5.74
N TRP A 362 12.61 -4.32 5.26
CA TRP A 362 11.70 -4.00 4.16
C TRP A 362 12.37 -3.40 2.93
N ASP A 363 13.70 -3.24 2.92
CA ASP A 363 14.40 -2.45 1.90
C ASP A 363 14.27 -3.10 0.52
N LEU A 364 14.52 -4.41 0.42
CA LEU A 364 14.36 -5.14 -0.83
C LEU A 364 12.90 -5.15 -1.29
N LEU A 365 11.94 -5.36 -0.38
CA LEU A 365 10.52 -5.39 -0.73
C LEU A 365 10.03 -4.03 -1.24
N ASP A 366 10.43 -2.93 -0.62
CA ASP A 366 10.05 -1.59 -1.05
C ASP A 366 10.69 -1.23 -2.40
N PHE A 367 11.94 -1.66 -2.64
CA PHE A 367 12.57 -1.54 -3.96
C PHE A 367 11.82 -2.35 -5.03
N GLU A 368 11.54 -3.63 -4.77
CA GLU A 368 10.82 -4.50 -5.71
C GLU A 368 9.40 -3.99 -5.99
N ASP A 369 8.67 -3.56 -4.95
CA ASP A 369 7.33 -3.00 -5.12
C ASP A 369 7.38 -1.71 -5.92
N THR A 370 8.41 -0.88 -5.73
CA THR A 370 8.65 0.31 -6.55
C THR A 370 8.91 -0.09 -7.99
N LEU A 371 9.90 -0.94 -8.26
CA LEU A 371 10.26 -1.41 -9.60
C LEU A 371 9.04 -1.98 -10.35
N ARG A 372 8.31 -2.90 -9.71
CA ARG A 372 7.19 -3.63 -10.32
C ARG A 372 5.92 -2.79 -10.45
N ALA A 373 5.76 -1.73 -9.65
CA ALA A 373 4.63 -0.81 -9.79
C ALA A 373 4.92 0.33 -10.77
N VAL A 374 6.11 0.94 -10.75
CA VAL A 374 6.39 2.15 -11.52
C VAL A 374 6.77 1.85 -12.96
N VAL A 375 7.58 0.82 -13.22
CA VAL A 375 8.12 0.55 -14.56
C VAL A 375 7.02 0.22 -15.57
N PRO A 376 6.07 -0.71 -15.29
CA PRO A 376 4.98 -0.99 -16.21
C PRO A 376 4.07 0.22 -16.49
N ASN A 377 4.07 1.19 -15.58
CA ASN A 377 3.19 2.35 -15.64
C ASN A 377 3.91 3.64 -16.06
N LEU A 378 5.22 3.61 -16.33
CA LEU A 378 6.00 4.77 -16.75
C LEU A 378 5.42 5.40 -18.02
N PHE A 379 4.99 4.57 -18.97
CA PHE A 379 4.35 5.04 -20.20
C PHE A 379 3.02 5.74 -19.95
N ARG A 380 2.23 5.29 -18.98
CA ARG A 380 0.97 5.96 -18.61
C ARG A 380 1.23 7.27 -17.88
N VAL A 381 2.26 7.37 -17.04
CA VAL A 381 2.70 8.64 -16.44
C VAL A 381 3.12 9.64 -17.53
N TYR A 382 3.92 9.18 -18.50
CA TYR A 382 4.33 9.94 -19.68
C TYR A 382 3.14 10.41 -20.53
N ALA A 383 2.15 9.54 -20.75
CA ALA A 383 1.05 9.76 -21.69
C ALA A 383 -0.14 10.53 -21.09
N GLU A 384 -0.52 10.23 -19.85
CA GLU A 384 -1.79 10.62 -19.25
C GLU A 384 -1.68 11.71 -18.19
N LEU A 385 -0.47 12.08 -17.78
CA LEU A 385 -0.22 13.29 -16.99
C LEU A 385 0.23 14.42 -17.91
N PRO A 386 -0.18 15.66 -17.63
CA PRO A 386 0.20 16.78 -18.49
C PRO A 386 1.66 17.18 -18.27
N ALA A 387 2.24 17.84 -19.28
CA ALA A 387 3.51 18.54 -19.11
C ALA A 387 3.43 19.53 -17.93
N GLY A 388 4.49 19.60 -17.13
CA GLY A 388 4.55 20.39 -15.90
C GLY A 388 3.95 19.71 -14.66
N ASP A 389 3.39 18.50 -14.77
CA ASP A 389 3.02 17.70 -13.59
C ASP A 389 4.28 17.18 -12.87
N PRO A 390 4.39 17.30 -11.53
CA PRO A 390 5.58 16.90 -10.78
C PRO A 390 5.91 15.41 -10.91
N VAL A 391 4.91 14.54 -11.05
CA VAL A 391 5.12 13.09 -11.22
C VAL A 391 5.70 12.80 -12.60
N ARG A 392 5.17 13.45 -13.66
CA ARG A 392 5.72 13.35 -15.02
C ARG A 392 7.15 13.89 -15.05
N ALA A 393 7.39 15.06 -14.46
CA ALA A 393 8.70 15.72 -14.44
C ALA A 393 9.77 14.92 -13.66
N GLY A 394 9.37 14.14 -12.64
CA GLY A 394 10.28 13.32 -11.84
C GLY A 394 10.75 12.02 -12.51
N ALA A 395 10.08 11.59 -13.59
CA ALA A 395 10.37 10.32 -14.26
C ALA A 395 11.85 10.13 -14.70
N PRO A 396 12.55 11.12 -15.30
CA PRO A 396 13.96 10.97 -15.64
C PRO A 396 14.85 10.68 -14.42
N GLY A 397 14.58 11.37 -13.29
CA GLY A 397 15.31 11.18 -12.04
C GLY A 397 15.12 9.78 -11.46
N LEU A 398 13.86 9.31 -11.42
CA LEU A 398 13.54 7.95 -10.98
C LEU A 398 14.19 6.89 -11.88
N VAL A 399 14.11 7.03 -13.21
CA VAL A 399 14.73 6.06 -14.15
C VAL A 399 16.24 5.98 -13.93
N ARG A 400 16.91 7.12 -13.72
CA ARG A 400 18.35 7.14 -13.39
C ARG A 400 18.63 6.39 -12.08
N ALA A 401 17.86 6.66 -11.02
CA ALA A 401 18.04 6.00 -9.72
C ALA A 401 17.79 4.48 -9.79
N LEU A 402 16.77 4.05 -10.55
CA LEU A 402 16.51 2.63 -10.78
C LEU A 402 17.68 1.98 -11.55
N ARG A 403 18.17 2.61 -12.62
CA ARG A 403 19.32 2.09 -13.39
C ARG A 403 20.59 1.99 -12.53
N GLU A 404 20.84 2.99 -11.70
CA GLU A 404 21.96 2.99 -10.75
C GLU A 404 21.85 1.83 -9.76
N ARG A 405 20.68 1.63 -9.15
CA ARG A 405 20.42 0.50 -8.25
C ARG A 405 20.54 -0.86 -8.95
N LEU A 406 20.08 -0.98 -10.20
CA LEU A 406 20.23 -2.20 -11.01
C LEU A 406 21.69 -2.50 -11.38
N ASN A 407 22.58 -1.52 -11.32
CA ASN A 407 24.02 -1.72 -11.54
C ASN A 407 24.77 -2.08 -10.25
N HIS A 408 24.08 -2.14 -9.10
CA HIS A 408 24.68 -2.55 -7.84
C HIS A 408 24.98 -4.06 -7.84
N PRO A 409 26.25 -4.48 -7.67
CA PRO A 409 26.63 -5.90 -7.83
C PRO A 409 26.07 -6.81 -6.74
N GLY A 410 25.73 -6.26 -5.56
CA GLY A 410 25.12 -6.99 -4.46
C GLY A 410 23.60 -7.18 -4.58
N LEU A 411 22.95 -6.65 -5.62
CA LEU A 411 21.50 -6.78 -5.81
C LEU A 411 21.15 -8.12 -6.50
N LEU A 412 20.28 -8.90 -5.87
CA LEU A 412 19.65 -10.11 -6.41
C LEU A 412 18.16 -9.86 -6.59
N LEU A 413 17.66 -10.17 -7.80
CA LEU A 413 16.25 -10.11 -8.14
C LEU A 413 15.71 -11.48 -8.57
N ASP A 414 14.39 -11.60 -8.61
CA ASP A 414 13.69 -12.81 -8.99
C ASP A 414 13.75 -13.01 -10.52
N ALA A 415 14.29 -14.15 -10.98
CA ALA A 415 14.30 -14.52 -12.40
C ALA A 415 13.26 -15.59 -12.75
N GLY A 416 12.37 -15.94 -11.81
CA GLY A 416 11.32 -16.92 -11.98
C GLY A 416 11.73 -18.34 -11.59
N ASN A 417 11.03 -19.33 -12.13
CA ASN A 417 11.25 -20.72 -11.77
C ASN A 417 11.91 -21.47 -12.93
N LEU A 418 12.79 -22.42 -12.61
CA LEU A 418 13.47 -23.26 -13.59
C LEU A 418 12.44 -24.00 -14.45
N SER A 419 12.54 -23.84 -15.77
CA SER A 419 11.69 -24.48 -16.77
C SER A 419 11.70 -26.00 -16.62
N ARG A 420 10.51 -26.61 -16.69
CA ARG A 420 10.37 -28.08 -16.68
C ARG A 420 11.04 -28.75 -17.88
N THR A 421 11.26 -28.01 -18.96
CA THR A 421 11.98 -28.54 -20.14
C THR A 421 13.49 -28.54 -19.93
N VAL A 422 13.98 -27.87 -18.88
CA VAL A 422 15.40 -27.64 -18.60
C VAL A 422 15.87 -28.58 -17.49
N GLY A 423 15.08 -28.73 -16.43
CA GLY A 423 15.34 -29.69 -15.34
C GLY A 423 14.35 -29.53 -14.18
N ASP A 424 14.43 -30.44 -13.21
CA ASP A 424 13.58 -30.46 -12.01
C ASP A 424 14.35 -30.12 -10.73
N GLY A 425 15.69 -30.09 -10.78
CA GLY A 425 16.55 -29.72 -9.66
C GLY A 425 17.89 -29.12 -10.07
N VAL A 426 18.62 -28.62 -9.07
CA VAL A 426 19.97 -28.05 -9.26
C VAL A 426 20.95 -29.05 -9.90
N ALA A 427 20.80 -30.35 -9.63
CA ALA A 427 21.65 -31.38 -10.23
C ALA A 427 21.59 -31.39 -11.77
N ASP A 428 20.42 -31.12 -12.35
CA ASP A 428 20.17 -31.17 -13.80
C ASP A 428 20.74 -29.98 -14.57
N VAL A 429 21.20 -28.96 -13.84
CA VAL A 429 21.62 -27.68 -14.43
C VAL A 429 23.07 -27.32 -14.11
N ARG A 430 23.83 -28.24 -13.48
CA ARG A 430 25.25 -28.02 -13.18
C ARG A 430 26.11 -27.85 -14.42
N ASP A 431 25.76 -28.50 -15.53
CA ASP A 431 26.48 -28.32 -16.79
C ASP A 431 26.22 -26.93 -17.41
N ARG A 432 25.12 -26.27 -17.01
CA ARG A 432 24.71 -24.94 -17.51
C ARG A 432 25.22 -23.80 -16.64
N PHE A 433 25.09 -23.92 -15.31
CA PHE A 433 25.44 -22.88 -14.34
C PHE A 433 26.72 -23.20 -13.55
N GLY A 434 27.41 -24.29 -13.88
CA GLY A 434 28.59 -24.75 -13.18
C GLY A 434 28.28 -25.52 -11.90
N SER A 435 29.28 -25.68 -11.04
CA SER A 435 29.20 -26.49 -9.82
C SER A 435 29.51 -25.72 -8.54
N ARG A 436 29.77 -24.41 -8.65
CA ARG A 436 30.11 -23.58 -7.48
C ARG A 436 28.84 -23.35 -6.66
N PRO A 437 28.86 -23.64 -5.34
CA PRO A 437 27.74 -23.29 -4.48
C PRO A 437 27.65 -21.76 -4.30
N TYR A 438 26.45 -21.29 -3.98
CA TYR A 438 26.18 -19.91 -3.60
C TYR A 438 26.98 -19.52 -2.35
N ALA A 439 27.67 -18.38 -2.45
CA ALA A 439 28.46 -17.81 -1.36
C ALA A 439 27.70 -16.65 -0.71
N GLY A 440 26.84 -16.96 0.26
CA GLY A 440 26.15 -15.99 1.11
C GLY A 440 26.73 -15.90 2.53
N PRO A 441 26.17 -15.03 3.39
CA PRO A 441 26.56 -14.94 4.81
C PRO A 441 26.42 -16.27 5.57
N GLU A 442 25.44 -17.08 5.17
CA GLU A 442 25.20 -18.41 5.70
C GLU A 442 25.07 -19.41 4.53
N PRO A 443 25.55 -20.67 4.69
CA PRO A 443 25.30 -21.72 3.73
C PRO A 443 23.79 -22.00 3.58
N LEU A 444 23.34 -22.30 2.35
CA LEU A 444 21.95 -22.71 2.13
C LEU A 444 21.76 -24.19 2.47
N ASP A 445 20.62 -24.50 3.10
CA ASP A 445 20.27 -25.86 3.54
C ASP A 445 19.79 -26.75 2.39
N VAL A 446 19.64 -26.19 1.20
CA VAL A 446 19.18 -26.86 -0.01
C VAL A 446 20.24 -26.82 -1.10
N ALA A 447 20.16 -27.74 -2.07
CA ALA A 447 21.06 -27.74 -3.22
C ALA A 447 20.95 -26.40 -3.97
N ASN A 448 22.11 -25.87 -4.35
CA ASN A 448 22.23 -24.58 -5.02
C ASN A 448 23.46 -24.55 -5.93
N VAL A 449 23.44 -23.64 -6.91
CA VAL A 449 24.56 -23.34 -7.81
C VAL A 449 24.55 -21.85 -8.12
N ASP A 450 25.74 -21.25 -8.25
CA ASP A 450 25.96 -19.85 -8.57
C ASP A 450 27.05 -19.68 -9.64
N ASP A 451 26.68 -19.13 -10.80
CA ASP A 451 27.60 -18.84 -11.91
C ASP A 451 28.13 -17.37 -11.91
N GLY A 452 27.79 -16.62 -10.87
CA GLY A 452 28.07 -15.19 -10.71
C GLY A 452 26.98 -14.27 -11.29
N LEU A 453 26.21 -14.70 -12.29
CA LEU A 453 25.03 -13.98 -12.78
C LEU A 453 23.76 -14.52 -12.12
N THR A 454 23.58 -15.83 -12.15
CA THR A 454 22.38 -16.57 -11.76
C THR A 454 22.67 -17.45 -10.56
N VAL A 455 21.77 -17.42 -9.58
CA VAL A 455 21.73 -18.37 -8.48
C VAL A 455 20.51 -19.26 -8.65
N VAL A 456 20.73 -20.56 -8.80
CA VAL A 456 19.66 -21.57 -8.84
C VAL A 456 19.58 -22.23 -7.47
N VAL A 457 18.37 -22.29 -6.91
CA VAL A 457 18.13 -22.85 -5.58
C VAL A 457 16.97 -23.84 -5.63
N ASP A 458 17.19 -25.06 -5.14
CA ASP A 458 16.12 -26.05 -5.02
C ASP A 458 15.00 -25.55 -4.11
N GLY A 459 13.76 -25.89 -4.45
CA GLY A 459 12.61 -25.61 -3.61
C GLY A 459 12.53 -26.56 -2.41
N GLY A 460 11.91 -26.08 -1.32
CA GLY A 460 11.52 -26.94 -0.21
C GLY A 460 10.46 -27.98 -0.63
N VAL A 461 10.17 -28.91 0.28
CA VAL A 461 9.08 -29.88 0.12
C VAL A 461 7.91 -29.39 0.95
N ASP A 462 6.74 -29.24 0.32
CA ASP A 462 5.54 -28.83 1.06
C ASP A 462 5.00 -29.95 1.96
N ARG A 463 3.97 -29.64 2.74
CA ARG A 463 3.33 -30.60 3.67
C ARG A 463 2.74 -31.83 2.99
N THR A 464 2.56 -31.79 1.67
CA THR A 464 2.03 -32.89 0.84
C THR A 464 3.12 -33.76 0.24
N GLY A 465 4.39 -33.44 0.45
CA GLY A 465 5.53 -34.12 -0.17
C GLY A 465 5.86 -33.60 -1.58
N THR A 466 5.19 -32.54 -2.04
CA THR A 466 5.44 -31.96 -3.36
C THR A 466 6.63 -31.01 -3.28
N ARG A 467 7.66 -31.24 -4.09
CA ARG A 467 8.82 -30.35 -4.20
C ARG A 467 8.45 -29.10 -5.00
N PHE A 468 8.75 -27.93 -4.46
CA PHE A 468 8.62 -26.68 -5.22
C PHE A 468 9.66 -26.64 -6.35
N ARG A 469 9.28 -26.08 -7.51
CA ARG A 469 10.21 -25.87 -8.63
C ARG A 469 11.43 -25.07 -8.16
N PRO A 470 12.65 -25.39 -8.65
CA PRO A 470 13.82 -24.59 -8.35
C PRO A 470 13.61 -23.12 -8.72
N LYS A 471 14.06 -22.22 -7.84
CA LYS A 471 13.97 -20.77 -8.04
C LYS A 471 15.25 -20.29 -8.71
N LEU A 472 15.09 -19.33 -9.61
CA LEU A 472 16.16 -18.61 -10.27
C LEU A 472 16.20 -17.20 -9.67
N TYR A 473 17.36 -16.79 -9.20
CA TYR A 473 17.66 -15.39 -8.85
C TYR A 473 18.78 -14.90 -9.75
N PHE A 474 18.83 -13.62 -10.07
CA PHE A 474 19.88 -13.06 -10.92
C PHE A 474 20.39 -11.73 -10.40
N ARG A 475 21.64 -11.41 -10.75
CA ARG A 475 22.31 -10.15 -10.45
C ARG A 475 22.20 -9.21 -11.66
N PRO A 476 21.32 -8.18 -11.63
CA PRO A 476 21.09 -7.34 -12.80
C PRO A 476 22.35 -6.59 -13.26
N ALA A 477 23.32 -6.35 -12.37
CA ALA A 477 24.60 -5.71 -12.69
C ALA A 477 25.45 -6.52 -13.69
N PHE A 478 25.26 -7.83 -13.74
CA PHE A 478 25.99 -8.74 -14.64
C PHE A 478 25.13 -9.25 -15.81
N TYR A 479 23.87 -8.80 -15.90
CA TYR A 479 22.94 -9.17 -16.96
C TYR A 479 23.15 -8.29 -18.20
N GLY A 480 23.29 -8.91 -19.38
CA GLY A 480 23.55 -8.21 -20.65
C GLY A 480 23.42 -9.12 -21.87
N ASP A 481 24.08 -8.76 -22.97
CA ASP A 481 24.10 -9.56 -24.20
C ASP A 481 25.27 -10.57 -24.20
N ASP A 482 25.23 -11.52 -23.26
CA ASP A 482 26.23 -12.57 -23.13
C ASP A 482 25.62 -13.98 -23.05
N GLU A 483 26.47 -15.01 -23.15
CA GLU A 483 26.03 -16.41 -23.15
C GLU A 483 25.32 -16.80 -21.85
N ARG A 484 25.78 -16.30 -20.68
CA ARG A 484 25.15 -16.59 -19.39
C ARG A 484 23.73 -16.01 -19.32
N SER A 485 23.54 -14.81 -19.85
CA SER A 485 22.22 -14.16 -19.92
C SER A 485 21.27 -14.93 -20.83
N ARG A 486 21.75 -15.46 -21.97
CA ARG A 486 20.96 -16.37 -22.82
C ARG A 486 20.61 -17.68 -22.12
N THR A 487 21.56 -18.28 -21.41
CA THR A 487 21.33 -19.48 -20.58
C THR A 487 20.27 -19.23 -19.50
N LEU A 488 20.30 -18.08 -18.84
CA LEU A 488 19.26 -17.68 -17.88
C LEU A 488 17.88 -17.58 -18.56
N LEU A 489 17.78 -16.91 -19.71
CA LEU A 489 16.53 -16.75 -20.45
C LEU A 489 15.93 -18.09 -20.89
N GLU A 490 16.76 -19.02 -21.39
CA GLU A 490 16.34 -20.38 -21.73
C GLU A 490 15.90 -21.16 -20.48
N ALA A 491 16.65 -21.04 -19.38
CA ALA A 491 16.36 -21.73 -18.13
C ALA A 491 15.03 -21.29 -17.49
N ARG A 492 14.62 -20.02 -17.67
CA ARG A 492 13.35 -19.49 -17.16
C ARG A 492 12.19 -19.58 -18.16
N ALA A 493 12.36 -20.27 -19.30
CA ALA A 493 11.31 -20.40 -20.30
C ALA A 493 9.98 -20.87 -19.66
N GLY A 494 8.92 -20.08 -19.84
CA GLY A 494 7.60 -20.35 -19.25
C GLY A 494 7.35 -19.71 -17.88
N SER A 495 8.30 -18.97 -17.30
CA SER A 495 8.07 -18.14 -16.10
C SER A 495 7.44 -16.78 -16.46
N ARG A 496 6.24 -16.82 -17.07
CA ARG A 496 5.56 -15.64 -17.63
C ARG A 496 5.09 -14.61 -16.59
N TYR A 497 5.14 -14.94 -15.30
CA TYR A 497 4.57 -14.14 -14.23
C TYR A 497 5.62 -13.44 -13.34
N ASP A 498 6.90 -13.65 -13.61
CA ASP A 498 8.02 -13.05 -12.88
C ASP A 498 8.67 -11.98 -13.78
N PRO A 499 8.31 -10.69 -13.64
CA PRO A 499 8.57 -9.69 -14.67
C PRO A 499 9.97 -9.06 -14.59
N ASP A 500 10.77 -9.34 -13.55
CA ASP A 500 11.91 -8.49 -13.20
C ASP A 500 12.98 -8.46 -14.30
N VAL A 501 13.21 -9.58 -15.00
CA VAL A 501 14.13 -9.63 -16.15
C VAL A 501 13.63 -8.71 -17.26
N GLU A 502 12.35 -8.80 -17.64
CA GLU A 502 11.73 -7.97 -18.67
C GLU A 502 11.72 -6.48 -18.27
N LEU A 503 11.50 -6.16 -16.98
CA LEU A 503 11.56 -4.79 -16.46
C LEU A 503 12.98 -4.21 -16.55
N VAL A 504 14.00 -5.01 -16.22
CA VAL A 504 15.42 -4.62 -16.33
C VAL A 504 15.80 -4.36 -17.78
N GLU A 505 15.43 -5.28 -18.69
CA GLU A 505 15.67 -5.13 -20.13
C GLU A 505 15.02 -3.86 -20.68
N TRP A 506 13.75 -3.65 -20.38
CA TRP A 506 13.03 -2.48 -20.88
C TRP A 506 13.58 -1.18 -20.33
N LEU A 507 13.91 -1.13 -19.03
CA LEU A 507 14.52 0.05 -18.40
C LEU A 507 15.86 0.43 -19.04
N ARG A 508 16.66 -0.55 -19.47
CA ARG A 508 17.93 -0.34 -20.17
C ARG A 508 17.77 -0.20 -21.69
N GLY A 509 16.58 -0.50 -22.21
CA GLY A 509 16.28 -0.49 -23.62
C GLY A 509 16.06 0.91 -24.21
N PRO A 510 16.14 1.04 -25.54
CA PRO A 510 16.10 2.33 -26.23
C PRO A 510 14.72 3.01 -26.16
N VAL A 511 13.64 2.26 -25.93
CA VAL A 511 12.28 2.84 -25.83
C VAL A 511 12.13 3.65 -24.54
N CYS A 512 12.62 3.13 -23.41
CA CYS A 512 12.62 3.84 -22.14
C CYS A 512 13.42 5.14 -22.25
N GLU A 513 14.59 5.09 -22.89
CA GLU A 513 15.44 6.26 -23.15
C GLU A 513 14.68 7.34 -23.94
N ARG A 514 14.07 6.98 -25.09
CA ARG A 514 13.28 7.95 -25.88
C ARG A 514 12.06 8.50 -25.12
N ILE A 515 11.40 7.69 -24.27
CA ILE A 515 10.32 8.19 -23.41
C ILE A 515 10.86 9.24 -22.43
N VAL A 516 11.99 8.98 -21.78
CA VAL A 516 12.63 9.91 -20.84
C VAL A 516 13.07 11.20 -21.54
N GLU A 517 13.66 11.11 -22.74
CA GLU A 517 14.01 12.26 -23.57
C GLU A 517 12.78 13.12 -23.89
N ARG A 518 11.67 12.50 -24.31
CA ARG A 518 10.41 13.20 -24.57
C ARG A 518 9.78 13.85 -23.35
N ILE A 519 9.99 13.28 -22.16
CA ILE A 519 9.53 13.90 -20.92
C ILE A 519 10.32 15.17 -20.63
N GLY A 520 11.63 15.17 -20.90
CA GLY A 520 12.53 16.30 -20.72
C GLY A 520 12.47 17.35 -21.83
N ASP A 521 11.89 17.02 -22.98
CA ASP A 521 11.73 17.94 -24.11
C ASP A 521 10.73 19.08 -23.77
N PRO A 522 11.16 20.36 -23.81
CA PRO A 522 10.28 21.49 -23.54
C PRO A 522 9.28 21.79 -24.67
N ALA A 523 9.32 21.05 -25.79
CA ALA A 523 8.41 21.25 -26.93
C ALA A 523 6.94 20.99 -26.58
N LEU A 524 6.63 20.17 -25.57
CA LEU A 524 5.27 19.94 -25.09
C LEU A 524 4.87 21.04 -24.08
N PRO A 525 3.94 21.97 -24.41
CA PRO A 525 3.64 23.10 -23.54
C PRO A 525 3.03 22.68 -22.19
N PRO A 526 3.32 23.37 -21.08
CA PRO A 526 2.74 23.05 -19.77
C PRO A 526 1.21 22.95 -19.80
N GLY A 527 0.66 21.94 -19.14
CA GLY A 527 -0.78 21.66 -19.11
C GLY A 527 -1.32 20.87 -20.30
N THR A 528 -0.52 20.66 -21.36
CA THR A 528 -0.87 19.80 -22.50
C THR A 528 -0.44 18.36 -22.29
N TYR A 529 -0.93 17.45 -23.12
CA TYR A 529 -0.74 16.02 -22.97
C TYR A 529 -0.08 15.41 -24.19
N GLU A 530 0.77 14.43 -23.95
CA GLU A 530 1.37 13.61 -24.99
C GLU A 530 0.32 12.86 -25.82
N THR A 531 -0.81 12.52 -25.19
CA THR A 531 -1.98 11.87 -25.81
C THR A 531 -2.70 12.74 -26.83
N ASN A 532 -2.40 14.04 -26.90
CA ASN A 532 -2.97 14.93 -27.90
C ASN A 532 -2.01 15.06 -29.11
N PRO A 533 -2.36 14.46 -30.27
CA PRO A 533 -1.49 14.45 -31.45
C PRO A 533 -1.27 15.85 -32.05
N VAL A 534 -2.10 16.85 -31.73
CA VAL A 534 -1.85 18.25 -32.11
C VAL A 534 -0.49 18.73 -31.59
N PHE A 535 -0.10 18.30 -30.38
CA PHE A 535 1.15 18.70 -29.76
C PHE A 535 2.24 17.64 -29.92
N SER A 536 1.89 16.35 -29.84
CA SER A 536 2.90 15.29 -29.82
C SER A 536 3.27 14.76 -31.20
N ALA A 537 2.40 14.90 -32.21
CA ALA A 537 2.61 14.36 -33.55
C ALA A 537 1.90 15.20 -34.66
N PRO A 538 2.12 16.53 -34.74
CA PRO A 538 1.37 17.42 -35.64
C PRO A 538 1.50 17.02 -37.12
N ASP A 539 2.67 16.54 -37.55
CA ASP A 539 2.86 16.09 -38.94
C ASP A 539 2.03 14.84 -39.29
N VAL A 540 1.92 13.90 -38.34
CA VAL A 540 1.08 12.70 -38.50
C VAL A 540 -0.39 13.09 -38.54
N LEU A 541 -0.80 14.01 -37.65
CA LEU A 541 -2.15 14.54 -37.62
C LEU A 541 -2.54 15.19 -38.95
N GLY A 542 -1.68 16.06 -39.49
CA GLY A 542 -1.93 16.72 -40.77
C GLY A 542 -2.00 15.74 -41.95
N ARG A 543 -1.21 14.67 -41.94
CA ARG A 543 -1.33 13.59 -42.94
C ARG A 543 -2.63 12.80 -42.79
N ALA A 544 -3.02 12.46 -41.56
CA ALA A 544 -4.26 11.75 -41.27
C ALA A 544 -5.49 12.56 -41.71
N ALA A 545 -5.56 13.84 -41.34
CA ALA A 545 -6.64 14.74 -41.75
C ALA A 545 -6.80 14.80 -43.27
N ARG A 546 -5.70 15.02 -44.02
CA ARG A 546 -5.72 15.05 -45.48
C ARG A 546 -6.08 13.69 -46.11
N GLY A 547 -5.52 12.60 -45.59
CA GLY A 547 -5.75 11.26 -46.13
C GLY A 547 -7.19 10.77 -45.91
N LEU A 548 -7.82 11.20 -44.82
CA LEU A 548 -9.22 10.88 -44.49
C LEU A 548 -10.23 11.88 -45.07
N GLY A 549 -9.78 13.07 -45.48
CA GLY A 549 -10.66 14.15 -45.95
C GLY A 549 -11.47 14.82 -44.83
N VAL A 550 -10.95 14.82 -43.60
CA VAL A 550 -11.62 15.36 -42.40
C VAL A 550 -10.81 16.49 -41.76
N ASP A 551 -11.42 17.22 -40.82
CA ASP A 551 -10.70 18.23 -40.03
C ASP A 551 -9.72 17.61 -39.01
N GLU A 552 -8.88 18.47 -38.41
CA GLU A 552 -7.87 18.03 -37.44
C GLU A 552 -8.47 17.48 -36.13
N ASP A 553 -9.67 17.91 -35.71
CA ASP A 553 -10.28 17.38 -34.49
C ASP A 553 -10.76 15.94 -34.71
N ALA A 554 -11.45 15.68 -35.82
CA ALA A 554 -11.85 14.33 -36.21
C ALA A 554 -10.63 13.42 -36.39
N ALA A 555 -9.59 13.89 -37.09
CA ALA A 555 -8.35 13.13 -37.27
C ALA A 555 -7.62 12.85 -35.94
N ALA A 556 -7.58 13.83 -35.03
CA ALA A 556 -6.98 13.66 -33.70
C ALA A 556 -7.75 12.62 -32.88
N LEU A 557 -9.08 12.70 -32.87
CA LEU A 557 -9.93 11.72 -32.21
C LEU A 557 -9.72 10.32 -32.78
N TYR A 558 -9.65 10.18 -34.10
CA TYR A 558 -9.43 8.90 -34.74
C TYR A 558 -8.06 8.29 -34.38
N LEU A 559 -6.98 9.08 -34.44
CA LEU A 559 -5.65 8.64 -34.00
C LEU A 559 -5.65 8.18 -32.54
N GLN A 560 -6.34 8.89 -31.66
CA GLN A 560 -6.50 8.50 -30.25
C GLN A 560 -7.31 7.21 -30.09
N LEU A 561 -8.37 7.03 -30.88
CA LEU A 561 -9.16 5.80 -30.88
C LEU A 561 -8.36 4.60 -31.39
N LEU A 562 -7.40 4.80 -32.31
CA LEU A 562 -6.51 3.75 -32.80
C LEU A 562 -5.49 3.31 -31.75
N THR A 563 -4.87 4.25 -31.04
CA THR A 563 -3.64 3.97 -30.26
C THR A 563 -3.82 3.89 -28.76
N LEU A 564 -4.79 4.59 -28.16
CA LEU A 564 -4.86 4.71 -26.71
C LEU A 564 -5.54 3.48 -26.09
N TYR A 565 -4.98 3.00 -24.97
CA TYR A 565 -5.45 1.79 -24.29
C TYR A 565 -6.91 1.90 -23.81
N ALA A 566 -7.27 3.03 -23.18
CA ALA A 566 -8.61 3.26 -22.64
C ALA A 566 -9.07 4.74 -22.82
N PRO A 567 -9.37 5.18 -24.06
CA PRO A 567 -9.73 6.57 -24.36
C PRO A 567 -11.21 6.84 -24.00
N SER A 568 -11.55 6.87 -22.71
CA SER A 568 -12.90 7.26 -22.29
C SER A 568 -13.25 8.67 -22.78
N ASP A 569 -14.53 8.97 -23.00
CA ASP A 569 -14.94 10.30 -23.49
C ASP A 569 -14.48 11.42 -22.54
N ARG A 570 -14.40 11.12 -21.23
CA ARG A 570 -13.86 12.05 -20.22
C ARG A 570 -12.37 12.31 -20.45
N ASN A 571 -11.60 11.27 -20.71
CA ASN A 571 -10.16 11.37 -20.87
C ASN A 571 -9.81 12.10 -22.17
N VAL A 572 -10.44 11.72 -23.29
CA VAL A 572 -10.28 12.41 -24.59
C VAL A 572 -10.55 13.91 -24.45
N ARG A 573 -11.67 14.30 -23.81
CA ARG A 573 -11.96 15.71 -23.54
C ARG A 573 -10.90 16.38 -22.67
N THR A 574 -10.39 15.69 -21.66
CA THR A 574 -9.36 16.21 -20.76
C THR A 574 -8.06 16.46 -21.52
N TRP A 575 -7.59 15.47 -22.30
CA TRP A 575 -6.34 15.52 -23.03
C TRP A 575 -6.33 16.55 -24.17
N ASN A 576 -7.48 16.69 -24.84
CA ASN A 576 -7.63 17.65 -25.93
C ASN A 576 -8.07 19.05 -25.48
N GLY A 577 -8.39 19.25 -24.19
CA GLY A 577 -8.96 20.50 -23.69
C GLY A 577 -10.35 20.81 -24.29
N TRP A 578 -11.08 19.78 -24.72
CA TRP A 578 -12.36 19.92 -25.40
C TRP A 578 -13.54 19.98 -24.43
N LYS A 579 -14.52 20.82 -24.77
CA LYS A 579 -15.87 20.74 -24.20
C LYS A 579 -16.68 19.66 -24.93
N ALA A 580 -17.78 19.23 -24.31
CA ALA A 580 -18.63 18.18 -24.87
C ALA A 580 -19.15 18.44 -26.29
N PRO A 581 -19.51 19.67 -26.71
CA PRO A 581 -19.97 19.93 -28.09
C PRO A 581 -18.89 19.64 -29.14
N ARG A 582 -17.68 20.18 -28.97
CA ARG A 582 -16.54 19.97 -29.90
C ARG A 582 -16.17 18.48 -30.03
N HIS A 583 -16.19 17.75 -28.92
CA HIS A 583 -15.97 16.29 -28.95
C HIS A 583 -17.06 15.55 -29.73
N ARG A 584 -18.32 16.01 -29.65
CA ARG A 584 -19.43 15.41 -30.39
C ARG A 584 -19.34 15.70 -31.88
N GLU A 585 -19.01 16.93 -32.25
CA GLU A 585 -18.82 17.31 -33.66
C GLU A 585 -17.72 16.46 -34.33
N ALA A 586 -16.56 16.32 -33.69
CA ALA A 586 -15.51 15.42 -34.17
C ALA A 586 -15.97 13.95 -34.25
N ALA A 587 -16.82 13.53 -33.30
CA ALA A 587 -17.36 12.17 -33.29
C ALA A 587 -18.32 11.91 -34.45
N ASP A 588 -19.22 12.85 -34.71
CA ASP A 588 -20.21 12.78 -35.78
C ASP A 588 -19.51 12.66 -37.14
N VAL A 589 -18.44 13.45 -37.37
CA VAL A 589 -17.61 13.37 -38.58
C VAL A 589 -17.02 11.96 -38.78
N LEU A 590 -16.50 11.32 -37.73
CA LEU A 590 -15.95 9.97 -37.85
C LEU A 590 -16.99 8.90 -38.20
N VAL A 591 -18.22 9.06 -37.71
CA VAL A 591 -19.34 8.16 -38.01
C VAL A 591 -19.81 8.36 -39.45
N GLU A 592 -19.97 9.62 -39.88
CA GLU A 592 -20.36 9.98 -41.25
C GLU A 592 -19.36 9.45 -42.29
N HIS A 593 -18.06 9.44 -41.96
CA HIS A 593 -17.00 8.89 -42.82
C HIS A 593 -16.80 7.37 -42.66
N GLY A 594 -17.60 6.70 -41.82
CA GLY A 594 -17.51 5.25 -41.58
C GLY A 594 -16.22 4.79 -40.90
N LEU A 595 -15.48 5.71 -40.27
CA LEU A 595 -14.21 5.45 -39.59
C LEU A 595 -14.43 4.92 -38.16
N ALA A 596 -15.61 5.17 -37.60
CA ALA A 596 -16.01 4.70 -36.28
C ALA A 596 -17.50 4.37 -36.26
N VAL A 597 -17.90 3.55 -35.30
CA VAL A 597 -19.29 3.19 -35.04
C VAL A 597 -19.71 3.66 -33.66
N GLU A 598 -20.95 4.14 -33.54
CA GLU A 598 -21.55 4.42 -32.24
C GLU A 598 -22.15 3.14 -31.64
N ASP A 599 -21.82 2.87 -30.37
CA ASP A 599 -22.33 1.72 -29.64
C ASP A 599 -22.32 1.99 -28.13
N ARG A 600 -22.88 1.09 -27.33
CA ARG A 600 -22.79 1.10 -25.87
C ARG A 600 -22.16 -0.19 -25.35
N ARG A 601 -20.85 -0.17 -25.16
CA ARG A 601 -20.10 -1.31 -24.64
C ARG A 601 -19.80 -1.18 -23.15
N ALA A 602 -20.09 -2.22 -22.39
CA ALA A 602 -19.86 -2.24 -20.95
C ALA A 602 -18.38 -1.97 -20.63
N ARG A 603 -18.14 -1.12 -19.63
CA ARG A 603 -16.80 -0.73 -19.12
C ARG A 603 -15.91 0.09 -20.08
N ALA A 604 -16.37 0.41 -21.30
CA ALA A 604 -15.56 1.18 -22.25
C ALA A 604 -15.45 2.68 -21.91
N GLY A 605 -16.46 3.25 -21.24
CA GLY A 605 -16.47 4.68 -20.86
C GLY A 605 -16.52 5.66 -22.04
N ARG A 606 -16.86 5.17 -23.24
CA ARG A 606 -16.98 5.94 -24.49
C ARG A 606 -18.12 5.44 -25.36
N ARG A 607 -18.51 6.24 -26.37
CA ARG A 607 -19.57 5.92 -27.34
C ARG A 607 -19.06 5.51 -28.71
N LEU A 608 -17.85 5.95 -29.08
CA LEU A 608 -17.21 5.63 -30.35
C LEU A 608 -16.27 4.44 -30.25
N PHE A 609 -16.34 3.57 -31.25
CA PHE A 609 -15.51 2.39 -31.38
C PHE A 609 -14.97 2.25 -32.79
N LEU A 610 -13.78 1.65 -32.92
CA LEU A 610 -13.29 1.24 -34.23
C LEU A 610 -14.18 0.11 -34.77
N PRO A 611 -14.40 0.04 -36.10
CA PRO A 611 -15.03 -1.11 -36.73
C PRO A 611 -14.27 -2.42 -36.43
N GLY A 612 -15.01 -3.53 -36.36
CA GLY A 612 -14.46 -4.89 -36.17
C GLY A 612 -14.75 -5.51 -34.80
N GLU A 613 -14.08 -6.63 -34.53
CA GLU A 613 -14.32 -7.48 -33.35
C GLU A 613 -14.06 -6.75 -32.02
N TRP A 614 -14.93 -6.99 -31.04
CA TRP A 614 -14.78 -6.52 -29.66
C TRP A 614 -14.28 -7.63 -28.72
N ILE A 615 -13.15 -7.41 -28.06
CA ILE A 615 -12.58 -8.35 -27.10
C ILE A 615 -13.02 -8.00 -25.68
N HIS A 616 -13.61 -8.95 -24.97
CA HIS A 616 -13.95 -8.80 -23.56
C HIS A 616 -12.72 -8.94 -22.64
N ALA A 617 -12.76 -8.29 -21.48
CA ALA A 617 -11.66 -8.31 -20.51
C ALA A 617 -12.13 -8.68 -19.09
N GLY A 618 -11.30 -9.42 -18.35
CA GLY A 618 -11.44 -9.61 -16.90
C GLY A 618 -11.06 -8.33 -16.14
N LYS A 619 -11.53 -8.15 -14.89
CA LYS A 619 -10.99 -7.07 -14.04
C LYS A 619 -9.55 -7.45 -13.64
N PRO A 620 -8.60 -6.50 -13.57
CA PRO A 620 -8.77 -5.04 -13.72
C PRO A 620 -8.65 -4.51 -15.17
N TYR A 621 -8.36 -5.35 -16.16
CA TYR A 621 -8.07 -4.96 -17.54
C TYR A 621 -9.28 -4.44 -18.33
N GLN A 622 -9.04 -3.67 -19.39
CA GLN A 622 -10.10 -3.03 -20.19
C GLN A 622 -10.41 -3.79 -21.48
N PRO A 623 -11.70 -3.93 -21.84
CA PRO A 623 -12.09 -4.48 -23.14
C PRO A 623 -11.79 -3.47 -24.26
N MET A 624 -11.44 -3.97 -25.45
CA MET A 624 -11.11 -3.12 -26.60
C MET A 624 -11.30 -3.83 -27.94
N GLU A 625 -11.18 -3.08 -29.03
CA GLU A 625 -11.25 -3.59 -30.38
C GLU A 625 -10.04 -4.49 -30.71
N ALA A 626 -10.25 -5.58 -31.44
CA ALA A 626 -9.20 -6.56 -31.71
C ALA A 626 -8.00 -5.97 -32.47
N TRP A 627 -8.28 -5.11 -33.45
CA TRP A 627 -7.24 -4.41 -34.21
C TRP A 627 -6.32 -3.58 -33.30
N LYS A 628 -6.91 -2.88 -32.31
CA LYS A 628 -6.14 -2.10 -31.32
C LYS A 628 -5.33 -3.02 -30.42
N ALA A 629 -5.92 -4.13 -29.96
CA ALA A 629 -5.21 -5.08 -29.12
C ALA A 629 -3.95 -5.62 -29.81
N GLU A 630 -4.05 -5.94 -31.10
CA GLU A 630 -2.92 -6.37 -31.92
C GLU A 630 -1.86 -5.27 -32.08
N LEU A 631 -2.28 -4.03 -32.39
CA LEU A 631 -1.37 -2.87 -32.47
C LEU A 631 -0.57 -2.67 -31.16
N LEU A 632 -1.23 -2.88 -30.02
CA LEU A 632 -0.64 -2.74 -28.69
C LEU A 632 0.12 -4.00 -28.21
N GLY A 633 0.11 -5.09 -28.99
CA GLY A 633 0.78 -6.35 -28.63
C GLY A 633 0.09 -7.11 -27.49
N LEU A 634 -1.20 -6.89 -27.26
CA LEU A 634 -1.96 -7.56 -26.20
C LEU A 634 -2.32 -8.99 -26.59
N GLU A 635 -1.88 -9.95 -25.78
CA GLU A 635 -2.21 -11.35 -25.96
C GLU A 635 -3.56 -11.71 -25.32
N ARG A 636 -4.39 -12.45 -26.06
CA ARG A 636 -5.61 -13.05 -25.52
C ARG A 636 -5.27 -14.25 -24.65
N SER A 637 -5.96 -14.37 -23.53
CA SER A 637 -5.95 -15.58 -22.71
C SER A 637 -6.64 -16.75 -23.44
N TYR A 638 -6.50 -17.97 -22.92
CA TYR A 638 -7.04 -19.19 -23.54
C TYR A 638 -8.56 -19.17 -23.78
N ASN A 639 -9.29 -18.34 -23.02
CA ASN A 639 -10.74 -18.13 -23.12
C ASN A 639 -11.11 -17.00 -24.11
N GLY A 640 -10.15 -16.48 -24.88
CA GLY A 640 -10.33 -15.41 -25.86
C GLY A 640 -10.44 -14.00 -25.26
N ARG A 641 -10.24 -13.83 -23.95
CA ARG A 641 -10.40 -12.55 -23.23
C ARG A 641 -9.07 -11.89 -22.94
N LEU A 642 -9.09 -10.59 -22.65
CA LEU A 642 -7.93 -9.85 -22.13
C LEU A 642 -7.88 -10.00 -20.60
N GLU A 643 -7.01 -10.89 -20.12
CA GLU A 643 -6.85 -11.18 -18.68
C GLU A 643 -5.38 -11.13 -18.22
N ASN A 644 -4.51 -10.55 -19.06
CA ASN A 644 -3.09 -10.37 -18.79
C ASN A 644 -2.73 -8.86 -18.70
N PRO A 645 -1.66 -8.50 -17.97
CA PRO A 645 -1.13 -7.15 -18.00
C PRO A 645 -0.76 -6.71 -19.43
N PRO A 646 -0.90 -5.42 -19.77
CA PRO A 646 -0.36 -4.89 -21.02
C PRO A 646 1.15 -5.14 -21.12
N PRO A 647 1.67 -5.46 -22.32
CA PRO A 647 3.11 -5.56 -22.51
C PRO A 647 3.77 -4.20 -22.26
N LEU A 648 5.07 -4.22 -21.95
CA LEU A 648 5.85 -3.00 -21.88
C LEU A 648 5.87 -2.33 -23.27
N PRO A 649 5.73 -1.00 -23.34
CA PRO A 649 5.62 -0.31 -24.63
C PRO A 649 6.87 -0.49 -25.48
N THR A 650 6.67 -0.68 -26.78
CA THR A 650 7.76 -0.83 -27.76
C THR A 650 8.07 0.46 -28.52
N ARG A 651 7.30 1.52 -28.28
CA ARG A 651 7.33 2.80 -29.01
C ARG A 651 6.99 3.96 -28.09
N THR A 652 7.44 5.16 -28.45
CA THR A 652 6.88 6.40 -27.91
C THR A 652 5.46 6.62 -28.45
N LEU A 653 4.69 7.53 -27.83
CA LEU A 653 3.31 7.73 -28.26
C LEU A 653 3.19 8.35 -29.68
N PRO A 654 4.05 9.31 -30.09
CA PRO A 654 4.10 9.77 -31.49
C PRO A 654 4.49 8.67 -32.48
N GLU A 655 5.45 7.82 -32.14
CA GLU A 655 5.81 6.65 -32.95
C GLU A 655 4.62 5.69 -33.09
N LEU A 656 3.81 5.54 -32.05
CA LEU A 656 2.59 4.74 -32.09
C LEU A 656 1.50 5.38 -32.97
N PHE A 657 1.31 6.70 -32.90
CA PHE A 657 0.42 7.42 -33.83
C PHE A 657 0.86 7.27 -35.29
N ALA A 658 2.15 7.46 -35.56
CA ALA A 658 2.73 7.28 -36.89
C ALA A 658 2.51 5.86 -37.39
N ARG A 659 2.79 4.85 -36.55
CA ARG A 659 2.61 3.45 -36.91
C ARG A 659 1.15 3.08 -37.19
N ALA A 660 0.22 3.57 -36.37
CA ALA A 660 -1.20 3.34 -36.58
C ALA A 660 -1.66 3.96 -37.91
N TRP A 661 -1.21 5.18 -38.21
CA TRP A 661 -1.53 5.85 -39.46
C TRP A 661 -0.94 5.12 -40.68
N GLU A 662 0.32 4.69 -40.64
CA GLU A 662 0.95 3.89 -41.70
C GLU A 662 0.16 2.61 -42.02
N LEU A 663 -0.40 1.95 -41.00
CA LEU A 663 -1.22 0.77 -41.20
C LEU A 663 -2.54 1.13 -41.90
N VAL A 664 -3.19 2.20 -41.47
CA VAL A 664 -4.45 2.69 -42.09
C VAL A 664 -4.21 3.12 -43.53
N GLU A 665 -3.19 3.93 -43.80
CA GLU A 665 -2.80 4.39 -45.13
C GLU A 665 -2.42 3.23 -46.05
N GLY A 666 -1.80 2.18 -45.50
CA GLY A 666 -1.50 0.93 -46.20
C GLY A 666 -2.68 -0.04 -46.35
N GLY A 667 -3.92 0.37 -46.07
CA GLY A 667 -5.12 -0.46 -46.22
C GLY A 667 -5.29 -1.55 -45.17
N ARG A 668 -4.52 -1.50 -44.07
CA ARG A 668 -4.59 -2.42 -42.92
C ARG A 668 -5.22 -1.74 -41.70
N GLY A 669 -6.11 -0.79 -41.93
CA GLY A 669 -6.88 -0.13 -40.87
C GLY A 669 -7.96 -1.05 -40.28
N PRO A 670 -8.64 -0.59 -39.22
CA PRO A 670 -9.82 -1.28 -38.69
C PRO A 670 -10.88 -1.48 -39.78
N SER A 671 -11.40 -2.69 -39.89
CA SER A 671 -12.43 -3.07 -40.85
C SER A 671 -13.39 -4.06 -40.20
N VAL A 672 -14.59 -4.18 -40.79
CA VAL A 672 -15.68 -5.08 -40.32
C VAL A 672 -15.38 -6.52 -40.65
#